data_AF-D0N455-F1
#
_entry.id   AF-D0N455-F1
#
_cell.length_a   1.000
_cell.length_b   1.000
_cell.length_c   1.000
_cell.angle_alpha   90.00
_cell.angle_beta   90.00
_cell.angle_gamma   90.00
#
_symmetry.space_group_name_H-M   'P 1'
#
loop_
_entity.id
_entity.type
_entity.pdbx_description
1 polymer ?
#
loop_
_entity_poly.entity_id
_entity_poly.type
_entity_poly.pdbx_seq_one_letter_code
_entity_poly.pdbx_strand_id
1 'polypeptide(L)'
;MESLAPWSGLALEHWEVVLDEDKSVLAQTPHWRVRKGTCSGASVVLYSCRSTPLKLELWSVALETLQQFVAPYPHPNIVQYLGVVTPSERCQSGASPNGCVVMECLPISMYDVLHRDNISLSRREIAGIAIQILHGLVFLHGKQQSLGVCLTSKKVMLDGSNGVKLRRFGLEFVLRSGKAPAQLSTTAFKTTYEMATGCRQPAKSSTGPAMLSTDGSDDAKFTTITQDLFAFGVLLLEMCVGEKPTSELFNRISCAKQVDPVFYNVLQLTLSLTGVIATENHRKKFAPVTADALLDMLTANEQQRAVEEQRLSASAFPCFLNADRYFARLEDEQVEVKVRERDRRGEIDLKRLAAVEKELLEEQKNFSILVLQLEQSQKEKAQKAEENRRLQAQLQTVKQIKREGDEEIERQQTKAQEQAERFEALKLSLDEAQRKVETLQVARISDAEEKQGLLFKILKLKEDKRKLVTEKEELEAENVAITRKVGGEKDTLEDLEGRLAQAIHRWKEEQHVRRRAERQAERTSRQLLLMEEERCKYSSVLQQSPTGKRAPQASLPYVLALKEKEIEELSRQLQDALEGQTALQADVARLEADCGRINVEKETLLSQQDEAQHELLTLKSHIKDDEDVVATLRDQLEGASQEIESLKSRIVDFEEELERQAKKKADEEKARKLRQCLTPQCDAPRYLVGTSGYCKECEERTGRSSTTRDVKQQRHRRHRSWDDANIGGIAVRKSVKNIPVMNIVRVLNGEGSEDSRVEGPDEQQLLEALKQLTSMLKTDEGLKDDLPECLVIKSVLALMHQQKSSLVLQLECCRCLSVVVFSHDRNRLIVVAEGGVDPVLAAMKSFHLEHKMQETSCVLLTNLAHNCETNRKRILDAGGIDAVLQAMQAFPEHCGVQKRSCWALLTLAGSDLMCDSIAMQGGLGAIIAAMLNCPADEQVQYYGSWALVNLLSGTERLLAFARREGVREVAEAACACYPGHEGIQEKTLEILRLLG
;
A
#
# COMPACT_ATOMS: atom_id res chain seq x y z
N MET A 1 10.45 38.09 -45.20
CA MET A 1 10.62 39.54 -44.96
C MET A 1 10.10 40.24 -46.20
N GLU A 2 8.83 40.59 -46.20
CA GLU A 2 8.25 41.48 -47.22
C GLU A 2 8.02 42.83 -46.56
N SER A 3 8.43 43.88 -47.27
CA SER A 3 8.41 45.27 -46.84
C SER A 3 6.98 45.71 -46.50
N LEU A 4 6.76 46.09 -45.24
CA LEU A 4 5.58 46.85 -44.84
C LEU A 4 5.54 48.15 -45.65
N ALA A 5 4.37 48.49 -46.20
CA ALA A 5 4.17 49.73 -46.96
C ALA A 5 4.60 50.96 -46.12
N PRO A 6 5.23 51.99 -46.74
CA PRO A 6 5.67 53.18 -46.03
C PRO A 6 4.47 53.92 -45.45
N TRP A 7 4.46 54.05 -44.13
CA TRP A 7 3.39 54.73 -43.39
C TRP A 7 3.55 56.25 -43.50
N SER A 8 2.49 56.96 -43.88
CA SER A 8 2.50 58.41 -44.15
C SER A 8 1.92 59.27 -43.01
N GLY A 9 1.77 58.68 -41.81
CA GLY A 9 1.29 59.37 -40.59
C GLY A 9 2.43 59.91 -39.72
N LEU A 10 2.09 60.55 -38.59
CA LEU A 10 3.03 61.01 -37.55
C LEU A 10 3.85 59.82 -37.00
N ALA A 11 5.02 59.58 -37.58
CA ALA A 11 6.02 58.65 -37.08
C ALA A 11 6.73 59.27 -35.87
N LEU A 12 6.66 58.58 -34.73
CA LEU A 12 7.38 58.96 -33.51
C LEU A 12 8.71 58.21 -33.44
N GLU A 13 9.77 58.92 -33.07
CA GLU A 13 11.09 58.30 -32.94
C GLU A 13 11.15 57.46 -31.66
N HIS A 14 11.91 56.36 -31.69
CA HIS A 14 11.91 55.39 -30.58
C HIS A 14 12.36 56.00 -29.24
N TRP A 15 13.26 57.00 -29.25
CA TRP A 15 13.73 57.65 -28.03
C TRP A 15 12.71 58.60 -27.40
N GLU A 16 11.67 59.00 -28.13
CA GLU A 16 10.63 59.90 -27.62
C GLU A 16 9.68 59.18 -26.65
N VAL A 17 9.67 57.83 -26.66
CA VAL A 17 8.76 56.98 -25.89
C VAL A 17 9.51 56.13 -24.87
N VAL A 18 9.24 56.35 -23.58
CA VAL A 18 9.85 55.60 -22.47
C VAL A 18 8.79 54.73 -21.78
N LEU A 19 9.13 53.47 -21.50
CA LEU A 19 8.28 52.51 -20.77
C LEU A 19 8.55 52.60 -19.26
N ASP A 20 7.51 52.57 -18.42
CA ASP A 20 7.67 52.45 -16.96
C ASP A 20 8.14 51.03 -16.58
N GLU A 21 9.27 50.89 -15.87
CA GLU A 21 9.97 49.59 -15.79
C GLU A 21 9.36 48.52 -14.87
N ASP A 22 8.43 48.80 -13.93
CA ASP A 22 8.01 47.75 -12.97
C ASP A 22 6.50 47.48 -12.81
N LYS A 23 5.60 48.23 -13.50
CA LYS A 23 4.13 47.98 -13.48
C LYS A 23 3.42 48.33 -14.80
N SER A 24 4.12 48.26 -15.94
CA SER A 24 3.67 48.94 -17.17
C SER A 24 2.55 48.27 -17.96
N VAL A 25 2.09 47.05 -17.67
CA VAL A 25 1.02 46.41 -18.46
C VAL A 25 -0.35 46.81 -17.92
N LEU A 26 -1.05 47.70 -18.64
CA LEU A 26 -2.42 48.13 -18.29
C LEU A 26 -3.46 47.05 -18.62
N ALA A 27 -3.28 46.36 -19.75
CA ALA A 27 -4.16 45.27 -20.15
C ALA A 27 -3.44 44.35 -21.14
N GLN A 28 -3.70 43.05 -21.05
CA GLN A 28 -3.17 42.06 -21.99
C GLN A 28 -4.30 41.21 -22.55
N THR A 29 -4.46 41.25 -23.86
CA THR A 29 -5.41 40.40 -24.61
C THR A 29 -4.62 39.32 -25.38
N PRO A 30 -5.29 38.34 -26.01
CA PRO A 30 -4.61 37.34 -26.83
C PRO A 30 -3.75 37.94 -27.95
N HIS A 31 -4.13 39.10 -28.49
CA HIS A 31 -3.47 39.72 -29.65
C HIS A 31 -2.78 41.06 -29.34
N TRP A 32 -3.28 41.84 -28.37
CA TRP A 32 -2.69 43.13 -27.98
C TRP A 32 -2.10 43.10 -26.58
N ARG A 33 -0.95 43.74 -26.42
CA ARG A 33 -0.36 44.10 -25.13
C ARG A 33 -0.40 45.62 -25.01
N VAL A 34 -1.18 46.11 -24.05
CA VAL A 34 -1.39 47.53 -23.76
C VAL A 34 -0.50 47.92 -22.60
N ARG A 35 0.35 48.92 -22.79
CA ARG A 35 1.26 49.41 -21.76
C ARG A 35 1.06 50.90 -21.48
N LYS A 36 1.38 51.32 -20.27
CA LYS A 36 1.56 52.74 -19.94
C LYS A 36 3.01 53.15 -20.24
N GLY A 37 3.20 54.34 -20.76
CA GLY A 37 4.51 54.94 -20.95
C GLY A 37 4.44 56.46 -20.88
N THR A 38 5.57 57.10 -21.15
CA THR A 38 5.66 58.55 -21.29
C THR A 38 6.19 58.90 -22.67
N CYS A 39 5.63 59.94 -23.29
CA CYS A 39 6.08 60.49 -24.56
C CYS A 39 6.32 61.99 -24.38
N SER A 40 7.57 62.44 -24.52
CA SER A 40 7.94 63.86 -24.30
C SER A 40 7.42 64.46 -22.97
N GLY A 41 7.43 63.65 -21.89
CA GLY A 41 6.94 64.05 -20.55
C GLY A 41 5.43 63.91 -20.32
N ALA A 42 4.62 63.63 -21.34
CA ALA A 42 3.19 63.36 -21.20
C ALA A 42 2.91 61.85 -21.02
N SER A 43 1.94 61.49 -20.18
CA SER A 43 1.52 60.09 -20.01
C SER A 43 0.78 59.58 -21.26
N VAL A 44 1.22 58.44 -21.80
CA VAL A 44 0.66 57.82 -23.01
C VAL A 44 0.35 56.34 -22.82
N VAL A 45 -0.53 55.82 -23.66
CA VAL A 45 -0.87 54.39 -23.74
C VAL A 45 -0.34 53.81 -25.04
N LEU A 46 0.34 52.68 -24.93
CA LEU A 46 1.07 52.01 -25.99
C LEU A 46 0.43 50.66 -26.31
N TYR A 47 -0.05 50.50 -27.54
CA TYR A 47 -0.61 49.24 -28.03
C TYR A 47 0.42 48.52 -28.90
N SER A 48 0.81 47.31 -28.49
CA SER A 48 1.75 46.46 -29.21
C SER A 48 1.13 45.11 -29.55
N CYS A 49 1.36 44.59 -30.76
CA CYS A 49 0.87 43.27 -31.14
C CYS A 49 1.73 42.17 -30.49
N ARG A 50 1.08 41.14 -29.94
CA ARG A 50 1.75 39.96 -29.37
C ARG A 50 2.36 39.09 -30.48
N SER A 51 3.32 38.25 -30.10
CA SER A 51 3.97 37.30 -31.00
C SER A 51 3.02 36.14 -31.31
N THR A 52 2.14 36.35 -32.30
CA THR A 52 1.23 35.35 -32.87
C THR A 52 1.55 35.15 -34.35
N PRO A 53 1.22 33.98 -34.96
CA PRO A 53 1.45 33.75 -36.39
C PRO A 53 0.79 34.79 -37.31
N LEU A 54 -0.31 35.42 -36.86
CA LEU A 54 -1.04 36.48 -37.58
C LEU A 54 -0.56 37.91 -37.25
N LYS A 55 0.57 38.06 -36.54
CA LYS A 55 1.04 39.37 -36.04
C LYS A 55 1.23 40.40 -37.15
N LEU A 56 1.83 40.00 -38.28
CA LEU A 56 2.13 40.92 -39.38
C LEU A 56 0.85 41.38 -40.10
N GLU A 57 -0.04 40.44 -40.44
CA GLU A 57 -1.32 40.73 -41.08
C GLU A 57 -2.20 41.62 -40.18
N LEU A 58 -2.37 41.25 -38.91
CA LEU A 58 -3.17 42.01 -37.96
C LEU A 58 -2.60 43.42 -37.72
N TRP A 59 -1.28 43.55 -37.68
CA TRP A 59 -0.62 44.85 -37.52
C TRP A 59 -0.82 45.76 -38.75
N SER A 60 -0.72 45.20 -39.96
CA SER A 60 -0.94 45.96 -41.20
C SER A 60 -2.38 46.50 -41.30
N VAL A 61 -3.38 45.65 -41.02
CA VAL A 61 -4.79 46.04 -41.03
C VAL A 61 -5.08 47.07 -39.94
N ALA A 62 -4.45 46.95 -38.76
CA ALA A 62 -4.63 47.90 -37.68
C ALA A 62 -4.10 49.31 -38.03
N LEU A 63 -2.95 49.41 -38.70
CA LEU A 63 -2.39 50.69 -39.15
C LEU A 63 -3.26 51.35 -40.23
N GLU A 64 -3.73 50.56 -41.19
CA GLU A 64 -4.64 51.05 -42.23
C GLU A 64 -5.97 51.54 -41.62
N THR A 65 -6.53 50.76 -40.69
CA THR A 65 -7.76 51.11 -39.97
C THR A 65 -7.58 52.39 -39.13
N LEU A 66 -6.43 52.55 -38.46
CA LEU A 66 -6.10 53.76 -37.72
C LEU A 66 -6.02 55.00 -38.61
N GLN A 67 -5.35 54.88 -39.75
CA GLN A 67 -5.19 55.98 -40.71
C GLN A 67 -6.53 56.38 -41.34
N GLN A 68 -7.38 55.41 -41.66
CA GLN A 68 -8.67 55.64 -42.31
C GLN A 68 -9.74 56.19 -41.33
N PHE A 69 -9.76 55.72 -40.08
CA PHE A 69 -10.88 55.95 -39.18
C PHE A 69 -10.56 56.72 -37.89
N VAL A 70 -9.31 56.76 -37.40
CA VAL A 70 -8.98 57.32 -36.07
C VAL A 70 -8.08 58.55 -36.13
N ALA A 71 -7.03 58.53 -36.96
CA ALA A 71 -6.05 59.61 -37.09
C ALA A 71 -6.55 60.95 -37.70
N PRO A 72 -7.55 61.01 -38.61
CA PRO A 72 -7.80 62.24 -39.38
C PRO A 72 -8.46 63.40 -38.61
N TYR A 73 -9.09 63.14 -37.46
CA TYR A 73 -10.03 64.10 -36.85
C TYR A 73 -9.88 64.18 -35.32
N PRO A 74 -9.23 65.23 -34.78
CA PRO A 74 -9.21 65.46 -33.33
C PRO A 74 -10.56 66.00 -32.83
N HIS A 75 -11.02 65.52 -31.68
CA HIS A 75 -12.26 65.98 -31.03
C HIS A 75 -12.11 65.91 -29.50
N PRO A 76 -12.63 66.89 -28.72
CA PRO A 76 -12.47 66.91 -27.26
C PRO A 76 -13.00 65.65 -26.56
N ASN A 77 -14.07 65.03 -27.09
CA ASN A 77 -14.68 63.82 -26.53
C ASN A 77 -14.24 62.51 -27.21
N ILE A 78 -13.15 62.51 -28.00
CA ILE A 78 -12.60 61.30 -28.62
C ILE A 78 -11.13 61.19 -28.19
N VAL A 79 -10.71 59.97 -27.83
CA VAL A 79 -9.33 59.73 -27.40
C VAL A 79 -8.35 60.07 -28.54
N GLN A 80 -7.43 60.98 -28.27
CA GLN A 80 -6.49 61.49 -29.26
C GLN A 80 -5.41 60.46 -29.60
N TYR A 81 -5.21 60.28 -30.89
CA TYR A 81 -4.13 59.51 -31.47
C TYR A 81 -2.88 60.39 -31.63
N LEU A 82 -1.73 59.92 -31.12
CA LEU A 82 -0.50 60.70 -31.06
C LEU A 82 0.53 60.27 -32.12
N GLY A 83 0.60 58.98 -32.47
CA GLY A 83 1.51 58.47 -33.50
C GLY A 83 1.74 56.96 -33.43
N VAL A 84 2.59 56.41 -34.30
CA VAL A 84 3.10 55.02 -34.21
C VAL A 84 4.62 55.04 -34.23
N VAL A 85 5.19 54.17 -33.40
CA VAL A 85 6.63 53.89 -33.38
C VAL A 85 6.88 52.67 -34.27
N THR A 86 7.61 52.86 -35.38
CA THR A 86 8.03 51.77 -36.28
C THR A 86 9.40 51.22 -35.87
N PRO A 87 9.63 49.89 -35.95
CA PRO A 87 10.92 49.30 -35.61
C PRO A 87 12.00 49.78 -36.59
N SER A 88 13.06 50.41 -36.08
CA SER A 88 14.23 50.83 -36.88
C SER A 88 15.14 49.63 -37.18
N GLU A 89 15.70 49.57 -38.39
CA GLU A 89 16.53 48.46 -38.91
C GLU A 89 17.83 48.17 -38.11
N ARG A 90 18.18 49.00 -37.13
CA ARG A 90 19.43 48.88 -36.35
C ARG A 90 19.15 48.61 -34.86
N CYS A 91 18.73 47.39 -34.51
CA CYS A 91 18.83 46.90 -33.12
C CYS A 91 18.92 45.37 -33.08
N GLN A 92 20.16 44.85 -33.02
CA GLN A 92 20.47 43.46 -32.66
C GLN A 92 20.64 43.38 -31.13
N SER A 93 19.54 43.40 -30.38
CA SER A 93 19.52 43.03 -28.96
C SER A 93 18.06 42.83 -28.55
N GLY A 94 17.74 41.68 -27.96
CA GLY A 94 16.39 41.15 -27.76
C GLY A 94 15.50 41.88 -26.74
N ALA A 95 15.58 43.21 -26.63
CA ALA A 95 14.88 43.98 -25.61
C ALA A 95 14.32 45.35 -26.10
N SER A 96 13.98 45.52 -27.37
CA SER A 96 13.27 46.72 -27.86
C SER A 96 11.88 46.38 -28.46
N PRO A 97 10.88 47.28 -28.35
CA PRO A 97 9.50 46.97 -28.65
C PRO A 97 9.27 46.82 -30.15
N ASN A 98 8.69 45.68 -30.52
CA ASN A 98 7.88 45.53 -31.72
C ASN A 98 6.95 46.75 -31.89
N GLY A 99 6.69 47.21 -33.12
CA GLY A 99 5.95 48.45 -33.41
C GLY A 99 4.75 48.72 -32.48
N CYS A 100 4.57 49.99 -32.09
CA CYS A 100 3.61 50.42 -31.08
C CYS A 100 2.75 51.59 -31.54
N VAL A 101 1.43 51.53 -31.32
CA VAL A 101 0.48 52.64 -31.51
C VAL A 101 0.41 53.44 -30.21
N VAL A 102 0.61 54.76 -30.30
CA VAL A 102 0.65 55.70 -29.17
C VAL A 102 -0.63 56.53 -29.13
N MET A 103 -1.31 56.54 -27.99
CA MET A 103 -2.52 57.34 -27.74
C MET A 103 -2.39 58.08 -26.40
N GLU A 104 -3.19 59.12 -26.20
CA GLU A 104 -3.25 59.82 -24.91
C GLU A 104 -3.67 58.86 -23.77
N CYS A 105 -3.09 59.05 -22.58
CA CYS A 105 -3.44 58.27 -21.41
C CYS A 105 -4.52 58.96 -20.58
N LEU A 106 -5.61 58.24 -20.33
CA LEU A 106 -6.67 58.67 -19.42
C LEU A 106 -6.65 57.78 -18.17
N PRO A 107 -6.92 58.35 -16.98
CA PRO A 107 -6.68 57.70 -15.70
C PRO A 107 -7.63 56.52 -15.41
N ILE A 108 -8.89 56.61 -15.81
CA ILE A 108 -9.91 55.60 -15.43
C ILE A 108 -10.97 55.40 -16.52
N SER A 109 -11.51 54.19 -16.64
CA SER A 109 -12.66 53.89 -17.49
C SER A 109 -13.97 53.99 -16.71
N MET A 110 -15.08 54.28 -17.38
CA MET A 110 -16.40 54.31 -16.75
C MET A 110 -16.77 52.95 -16.13
N TYR A 111 -16.34 51.84 -16.74
CA TYR A 111 -16.53 50.50 -16.18
C TYR A 111 -15.82 50.35 -14.83
N ASP A 112 -14.62 50.90 -14.69
CA ASP A 112 -13.91 50.88 -13.41
C ASP A 112 -14.68 51.71 -12.36
N VAL A 113 -15.16 52.91 -12.72
CA VAL A 113 -15.96 53.75 -11.83
C VAL A 113 -17.24 53.05 -11.35
N LEU A 114 -18.02 52.48 -12.28
CA LEU A 114 -19.31 51.88 -11.95
C LEU A 114 -19.20 50.50 -11.27
N HIS A 115 -18.29 49.62 -11.73
CA HIS A 115 -18.31 48.20 -11.34
C HIS A 115 -17.11 47.72 -10.54
N ARG A 116 -15.99 48.44 -10.59
CA ARG A 116 -14.78 48.08 -9.83
C ARG A 116 -14.70 48.91 -8.56
N ASP A 117 -14.94 50.21 -8.69
CA ASP A 117 -14.90 51.18 -7.60
C ASP A 117 -16.30 51.42 -7.00
N ASN A 118 -17.37 50.92 -7.63
CA ASN A 118 -18.78 50.99 -7.19
C ASN A 118 -19.22 52.41 -6.80
N ILE A 119 -18.78 53.40 -7.57
CA ILE A 119 -19.12 54.80 -7.37
C ILE A 119 -20.50 55.05 -7.99
N SER A 120 -21.47 55.38 -7.16
CA SER A 120 -22.80 55.81 -7.61
C SER A 120 -22.71 57.20 -8.22
N LEU A 121 -23.07 57.34 -9.49
CA LEU A 121 -23.12 58.63 -10.17
C LEU A 121 -24.39 59.39 -9.77
N SER A 122 -24.25 60.67 -9.44
CA SER A 122 -25.39 61.56 -9.28
C SER A 122 -26.08 61.79 -10.63
N ARG A 123 -27.37 62.14 -10.60
CA ARG A 123 -28.14 62.46 -11.81
C ARG A 123 -27.48 63.55 -12.68
N ARG A 124 -26.84 64.55 -12.06
CA ARG A 124 -26.13 65.64 -12.77
C ARG A 124 -24.87 65.13 -13.47
N GLU A 125 -24.13 64.22 -12.84
CA GLU A 125 -22.96 63.57 -13.46
C GLU A 125 -23.39 62.67 -14.61
N ILE A 126 -24.47 61.89 -14.45
CA ILE A 126 -25.04 61.06 -15.52
C ILE A 126 -25.43 61.93 -16.73
N ALA A 127 -26.12 63.06 -16.51
CA ALA A 127 -26.48 64.00 -17.58
C ALA A 127 -25.25 64.57 -18.28
N GLY A 128 -24.28 65.08 -17.51
CA GLY A 128 -23.06 65.69 -18.06
C GLY A 128 -22.21 64.71 -18.85
N ILE A 129 -22.14 63.46 -18.40
CA ILE A 129 -21.46 62.38 -19.10
C ILE A 129 -22.22 62.00 -20.37
N ALA A 130 -23.54 61.81 -20.30
CA ALA A 130 -24.37 61.44 -21.45
C ALA A 130 -24.31 62.49 -22.57
N ILE A 131 -24.34 63.78 -22.22
CA ILE A 131 -24.20 64.90 -23.17
C ILE A 131 -22.85 64.85 -23.89
N GLN A 132 -21.75 64.64 -23.14
CA GLN A 132 -20.40 64.57 -23.72
C GLN A 132 -20.20 63.36 -24.64
N ILE A 133 -20.83 62.23 -24.33
CA ILE A 133 -20.84 61.05 -25.20
C ILE A 133 -21.61 61.35 -26.49
N LEU A 134 -22.78 61.99 -26.39
CA LEU A 134 -23.56 62.40 -27.56
C LEU A 134 -22.83 63.43 -28.42
N HIS A 135 -22.09 64.38 -27.85
CA HIS A 135 -21.21 65.28 -28.62
C HIS A 135 -20.22 64.49 -29.48
N GLY A 136 -19.58 63.46 -28.90
CA GLY A 136 -18.68 62.58 -29.64
C GLY A 136 -19.39 61.80 -30.76
N LEU A 137 -20.62 61.31 -30.50
CA LEU A 137 -21.41 60.58 -31.49
C LEU A 137 -21.90 61.47 -32.63
N VAL A 138 -22.43 62.66 -32.33
CA VAL A 138 -22.85 63.67 -33.32
C VAL A 138 -21.70 64.01 -34.27
N PHE A 139 -20.51 64.25 -33.71
CA PHE A 139 -19.31 64.52 -34.51
C PHE A 139 -18.99 63.38 -35.48
N LEU A 140 -19.02 62.12 -35.00
CA LEU A 140 -18.73 60.95 -35.82
C LEU A 140 -19.81 60.70 -36.88
N HIS A 141 -21.08 60.79 -36.50
CA HIS A 141 -22.22 60.60 -37.40
C HIS A 141 -22.23 61.65 -38.52
N GLY A 142 -21.87 62.90 -38.21
CA GLY A 142 -21.68 63.98 -39.19
C GLY A 142 -20.54 63.73 -40.19
N LYS A 143 -19.58 62.86 -39.86
CA LYS A 143 -18.52 62.38 -40.76
C LYS A 143 -18.84 61.04 -41.43
N GLN A 144 -20.08 60.56 -41.31
CA GLN A 144 -20.53 59.23 -41.78
C GLN A 144 -19.71 58.07 -41.21
N GLN A 145 -19.21 58.24 -39.98
CA GLN A 145 -18.47 57.22 -39.25
C GLN A 145 -19.26 56.79 -38.01
N SER A 146 -19.04 55.56 -37.55
CA SER A 146 -19.66 55.01 -36.34
C SER A 146 -18.61 54.40 -35.40
N LEU A 147 -18.95 54.27 -34.12
CA LEU A 147 -18.18 53.50 -33.15
C LEU A 147 -18.51 52.00 -33.24
N GLY A 148 -19.70 51.67 -33.72
CA GLY A 148 -20.28 50.34 -33.72
C GLY A 148 -20.29 49.75 -32.31
N VAL A 149 -19.86 48.49 -32.21
CA VAL A 149 -19.80 47.74 -30.95
C VAL A 149 -18.75 48.27 -29.96
N CYS A 150 -17.95 49.27 -30.36
CA CYS A 150 -16.94 49.84 -29.48
C CYS A 150 -17.49 50.80 -28.43
N LEU A 151 -18.77 51.19 -28.46
CA LEU A 151 -19.35 52.02 -27.42
C LEU A 151 -19.77 51.14 -26.21
N THR A 152 -18.90 51.08 -25.20
CA THR A 152 -19.09 50.30 -23.96
C THR A 152 -18.52 51.06 -22.77
N SER A 153 -18.95 50.77 -21.54
CA SER A 153 -18.41 51.43 -20.34
C SER A 153 -16.88 51.25 -20.17
N LYS A 154 -16.29 50.19 -20.73
CA LYS A 154 -14.81 49.97 -20.75
C LYS A 154 -14.05 50.87 -21.73
N LYS A 155 -14.74 51.48 -22.69
CA LYS A 155 -14.15 52.32 -23.74
C LYS A 155 -14.57 53.80 -23.59
N VAL A 156 -15.45 54.11 -22.65
CA VAL A 156 -15.69 55.48 -22.18
C VAL A 156 -14.66 55.78 -21.09
N MET A 157 -13.80 56.76 -21.36
CA MET A 157 -12.68 57.13 -20.50
C MET A 157 -12.95 58.48 -19.83
N LEU A 158 -12.55 58.62 -18.56
CA LEU A 158 -12.75 59.84 -17.77
C LEU A 158 -11.39 60.47 -17.46
N ASP A 159 -11.29 61.79 -17.59
CA ASP A 159 -10.03 62.54 -17.42
C ASP A 159 -9.74 63.00 -15.97
N GLY A 160 -10.68 62.76 -15.04
CA GLY A 160 -10.59 63.17 -13.64
C GLY A 160 -11.13 64.58 -13.34
N SER A 161 -11.42 65.38 -14.37
CA SER A 161 -11.96 66.75 -14.31
C SER A 161 -13.37 66.87 -14.91
N ASN A 162 -14.16 65.79 -14.81
CA ASN A 162 -15.48 65.62 -15.45
C ASN A 162 -15.49 65.61 -16.99
N GLY A 163 -14.35 65.51 -17.66
CA GLY A 163 -14.28 65.33 -19.10
C GLY A 163 -14.36 63.85 -19.51
N VAL A 164 -15.15 63.59 -20.55
CA VAL A 164 -15.42 62.24 -21.07
C VAL A 164 -14.86 62.10 -22.48
N LYS A 165 -14.06 61.06 -22.72
CA LYS A 165 -13.51 60.74 -24.04
C LYS A 165 -13.79 59.31 -24.46
N LEU A 166 -14.16 59.11 -25.73
CA LEU A 166 -14.50 57.81 -26.31
C LEU A 166 -13.27 57.18 -26.97
N ARG A 167 -12.87 56.01 -26.47
CA ARG A 167 -11.76 55.23 -27.02
C ARG A 167 -12.24 54.33 -28.15
N ARG A 168 -11.87 54.71 -29.37
CA ARG A 168 -12.30 54.02 -30.60
C ARG A 168 -11.42 52.83 -31.00
N PHE A 169 -10.12 52.89 -30.75
CA PHE A 169 -9.17 51.86 -31.17
C PHE A 169 -9.16 50.62 -30.24
N GLY A 170 -9.12 49.43 -30.84
CA GLY A 170 -9.01 48.14 -30.15
C GLY A 170 -9.18 46.95 -31.11
N LEU A 171 -8.93 45.73 -30.62
CA LEU A 171 -8.99 44.51 -31.45
C LEU A 171 -10.31 44.35 -32.20
N GLU A 172 -11.41 44.57 -31.50
CA GLU A 172 -12.76 44.45 -32.06
C GLU A 172 -13.02 45.40 -33.22
N PHE A 173 -12.51 46.64 -33.13
CA PHE A 173 -12.62 47.62 -34.21
C PHE A 173 -11.81 47.19 -35.43
N VAL A 174 -10.62 46.64 -35.22
CA VAL A 174 -9.74 46.12 -36.29
C VAL A 174 -10.38 44.90 -36.97
N LEU A 175 -10.95 43.95 -36.19
CA LEU A 175 -11.60 42.75 -36.73
C LEU A 175 -12.86 43.08 -37.55
N ARG A 176 -13.63 44.09 -37.13
CA ARG A 176 -14.87 44.51 -37.80
C ARG A 176 -14.66 45.55 -38.90
N SER A 177 -13.41 45.90 -39.23
CA SER A 177 -13.06 46.80 -40.35
C SER A 177 -13.35 46.21 -41.74
N GLY A 178 -13.66 44.91 -41.82
CA GLY A 178 -13.89 44.18 -43.08
C GLY A 178 -12.60 43.77 -43.81
N LYS A 179 -11.43 44.20 -43.32
CA LYS A 179 -10.10 43.90 -43.91
C LYS A 179 -9.28 42.92 -43.07
N ALA A 180 -9.86 42.36 -42.00
CA ALA A 180 -9.17 41.46 -41.08
C ALA A 180 -9.01 40.03 -41.63
N PRO A 181 -8.00 39.25 -41.18
CA PRO A 181 -7.79 37.87 -41.62
C PRO A 181 -8.99 36.96 -41.30
N ALA A 182 -9.44 36.16 -42.28
CA ALA A 182 -10.61 35.27 -42.17
C ALA A 182 -10.51 34.21 -41.05
N GLN A 183 -9.30 33.92 -40.56
CA GLN A 183 -9.03 32.95 -39.49
C GLN A 183 -9.40 33.49 -38.09
N LEU A 184 -9.62 34.79 -37.94
CA LEU A 184 -10.04 35.42 -36.68
C LEU A 184 -11.56 35.58 -36.70
N SER A 185 -12.27 34.60 -36.13
CA SER A 185 -13.74 34.58 -36.11
C SER A 185 -14.32 35.78 -35.37
N THR A 186 -15.28 36.48 -36.01
CA THR A 186 -16.08 37.57 -35.41
C THR A 186 -17.06 37.07 -34.34
N THR A 187 -17.32 35.76 -34.25
CA THR A 187 -18.29 35.18 -33.31
C THR A 187 -17.86 35.20 -31.85
N ALA A 188 -16.57 35.42 -31.55
CA ALA A 188 -16.01 35.35 -30.19
C ALA A 188 -16.22 36.63 -29.34
N PHE A 189 -16.78 37.71 -29.92
CA PHE A 189 -16.88 39.02 -29.25
C PHE A 189 -18.29 39.60 -29.21
N LYS A 190 -19.34 38.77 -29.03
CA LYS A 190 -20.69 39.28 -28.80
C LYS A 190 -20.77 40.03 -27.46
N THR A 191 -21.04 41.33 -27.49
CA THR A 191 -21.29 42.14 -26.29
C THR A 191 -22.79 42.40 -26.10
N THR A 192 -23.22 42.67 -24.87
CA THR A 192 -24.63 43.03 -24.56
C THR A 192 -25.05 44.41 -25.09
N TYR A 193 -24.10 45.17 -25.64
CA TYR A 193 -24.35 46.44 -26.34
C TYR A 193 -24.68 46.22 -27.83
N GLU A 194 -24.67 44.99 -28.34
CA GLU A 194 -24.99 44.66 -29.75
C GLU A 194 -26.48 44.47 -30.01
N MET A 195 -26.96 44.96 -31.15
CA MET A 195 -28.29 44.65 -31.64
C MET A 195 -28.37 43.19 -32.12
N ALA A 196 -29.42 42.46 -31.75
CA ALA A 196 -29.63 41.07 -32.18
C ALA A 196 -29.98 41.00 -33.67
N THR A 197 -29.29 40.14 -34.42
CA THR A 197 -29.53 39.92 -35.86
C THR A 197 -30.75 39.03 -36.07
N GLY A 198 -31.92 39.65 -36.28
CA GLY A 198 -33.11 38.88 -36.65
C GLY A 198 -34.42 39.65 -36.57
N CYS A 199 -34.68 40.56 -37.51
CA CYS A 199 -36.04 40.93 -37.92
C CYS A 199 -36.00 41.51 -39.34
N ARG A 200 -35.87 40.62 -40.34
CA ARG A 200 -36.24 40.98 -41.72
C ARG A 200 -37.75 41.12 -41.77
N GLN A 201 -38.24 42.27 -42.21
CA GLN A 201 -39.62 42.41 -42.66
C GLN A 201 -39.89 41.39 -43.78
N PRO A 202 -41.08 40.76 -43.83
CA PRO A 202 -41.42 39.87 -44.93
C PRO A 202 -41.52 40.69 -46.23
N ALA A 203 -40.62 40.41 -47.17
CA ALA A 203 -40.71 40.90 -48.53
C ALA A 203 -42.04 40.44 -49.14
N LYS A 204 -42.78 41.40 -49.69
CA LYS A 204 -44.00 41.16 -50.45
C LYS A 204 -43.69 40.24 -51.63
N SER A 205 -44.57 39.27 -51.82
CA SER A 205 -44.68 38.39 -52.98
C SER A 205 -44.52 39.12 -54.31
N SER A 206 -43.56 38.69 -55.13
CA SER A 206 -43.73 38.68 -56.59
C SER A 206 -42.90 37.56 -57.21
N THR A 207 -43.54 36.91 -58.17
CA THR A 207 -43.15 35.73 -58.93
C THR A 207 -42.09 36.04 -59.99
N GLY A 208 -41.13 35.13 -60.19
CA GLY A 208 -40.26 35.10 -61.37
C GLY A 208 -38.96 34.30 -61.16
N PRO A 209 -38.52 33.45 -62.11
CA PRO A 209 -37.29 32.66 -61.97
C PRO A 209 -36.11 33.34 -62.70
N ALA A 210 -35.01 33.63 -62.00
CA ALA A 210 -33.69 33.89 -62.58
C ALA A 210 -32.64 33.96 -61.45
N MET A 211 -31.70 33.01 -61.40
CA MET A 211 -30.32 33.12 -61.92
C MET A 211 -29.32 33.46 -60.81
N LEU A 212 -28.34 32.56 -60.65
CA LEU A 212 -27.15 32.79 -59.85
C LEU A 212 -26.47 34.09 -60.28
N SER A 213 -26.30 35.01 -59.34
CA SER A 213 -25.25 36.02 -59.37
C SER A 213 -24.48 35.89 -58.06
N THR A 214 -23.25 35.40 -58.20
CA THR A 214 -22.16 35.55 -57.25
C THR A 214 -21.83 37.03 -57.14
N ASP A 215 -22.15 37.66 -56.02
CA ASP A 215 -21.49 38.90 -55.60
C ASP A 215 -21.27 38.86 -54.09
N GLY A 216 -20.00 39.02 -53.71
CA GLY A 216 -19.58 39.12 -52.32
C GLY A 216 -19.97 40.46 -51.68
N SER A 217 -19.78 40.51 -50.36
CA SER A 217 -19.94 41.67 -49.46
C SER A 217 -21.34 41.93 -48.90
N ASP A 218 -21.71 41.23 -47.82
CA ASP A 218 -22.82 41.68 -46.96
C ASP A 218 -22.54 41.62 -45.44
N ASP A 219 -21.35 41.17 -45.01
CA ASP A 219 -20.95 41.17 -43.59
C ASP A 219 -20.43 42.54 -43.07
N ALA A 220 -20.36 43.56 -43.93
CA ALA A 220 -19.85 44.90 -43.60
C ALA A 220 -20.88 45.85 -42.93
N LYS A 221 -22.07 45.37 -42.52
CA LYS A 221 -23.19 46.23 -42.04
C LYS A 221 -23.47 46.16 -40.52
N PHE A 222 -22.46 45.89 -39.69
CA PHE A 222 -22.60 45.89 -38.21
C PHE A 222 -22.18 47.19 -37.51
N THR A 223 -21.76 48.20 -38.26
CA THR A 223 -21.28 49.50 -37.76
C THR A 223 -22.20 50.62 -38.25
N THR A 224 -23.49 50.53 -37.96
CA THR A 224 -24.47 51.55 -38.36
C THR A 224 -24.61 52.63 -37.27
N ILE A 225 -25.04 53.83 -37.68
CA ILE A 225 -25.44 54.91 -36.76
C ILE A 225 -26.48 54.42 -35.74
N THR A 226 -27.39 53.52 -36.15
CA THR A 226 -28.40 52.93 -35.28
C THR A 226 -27.82 52.03 -34.19
N GLN A 227 -26.71 51.33 -34.45
CA GLN A 227 -26.01 50.51 -33.46
C GLN A 227 -25.35 51.37 -32.37
N ASP A 228 -24.81 52.54 -32.71
CA ASP A 228 -24.25 53.49 -31.73
C ASP A 228 -25.33 54.04 -30.80
N LEU A 229 -26.49 54.39 -31.34
CA LEU A 229 -27.61 54.91 -30.57
C LEU A 229 -28.19 53.85 -29.62
N PHE A 230 -28.28 52.59 -30.05
CA PHE A 230 -28.67 51.48 -29.19
C PHE A 230 -27.66 51.27 -28.05
N ALA A 231 -26.36 51.22 -28.37
CA ALA A 231 -25.29 51.07 -27.38
C ALA A 231 -25.25 52.23 -26.37
N PHE A 232 -25.53 53.45 -26.82
CA PHE A 232 -25.71 54.62 -25.95
C PHE A 232 -26.88 54.44 -24.97
N GLY A 233 -28.01 53.89 -25.43
CA GLY A 233 -29.14 53.56 -24.56
C GLY A 233 -28.78 52.53 -23.48
N VAL A 234 -28.06 51.47 -23.83
CA VAL A 234 -27.58 50.47 -22.86
C VAL A 234 -26.64 51.11 -21.84
N LEU A 235 -25.73 51.99 -22.28
CA LEU A 235 -24.80 52.71 -21.42
C LEU A 235 -25.53 53.68 -20.47
N LEU A 236 -26.55 54.39 -20.95
CA LEU A 236 -27.36 55.28 -20.12
C LEU A 236 -28.11 54.50 -19.05
N LEU A 237 -28.66 53.33 -19.38
CA LEU A 237 -29.31 52.45 -18.42
C LEU A 237 -28.31 51.90 -17.38
N GLU A 238 -27.13 51.48 -17.83
CA GLU A 238 -26.04 51.04 -16.95
C GLU A 238 -25.61 52.15 -15.98
N MET A 239 -25.49 53.41 -16.45
CA MET A 239 -25.18 54.55 -15.58
C MET A 239 -26.31 54.84 -14.57
N CYS A 240 -27.58 54.66 -14.95
CA CYS A 240 -28.72 54.88 -14.05
C CYS A 240 -28.87 53.79 -12.99
N VAL A 241 -28.51 52.54 -13.30
CA VAL A 241 -28.71 51.39 -12.38
C VAL A 241 -27.44 51.06 -11.59
N GLY A 242 -26.26 51.33 -12.14
CA GLY A 242 -24.96 50.96 -11.54
C GLY A 242 -24.65 49.46 -11.58
N GLU A 243 -25.46 48.67 -12.30
CA GLU A 243 -25.28 47.22 -12.48
C GLU A 243 -24.82 46.91 -13.91
N LYS A 244 -24.12 45.77 -14.10
CA LYS A 244 -23.63 45.36 -15.42
C LYS A 244 -24.81 45.08 -16.37
N PRO A 245 -24.70 45.43 -17.66
CA PRO A 245 -25.77 45.20 -18.63
C PRO A 245 -25.97 43.71 -18.89
N THR A 246 -27.00 43.14 -18.26
CA THR A 246 -27.51 41.77 -18.47
C THR A 246 -28.86 41.80 -19.22
N SER A 247 -29.31 40.67 -19.74
CA SER A 247 -30.65 40.55 -20.36
C SER A 247 -31.79 40.90 -19.40
N GLU A 248 -31.59 40.71 -18.09
CA GLU A 248 -32.55 41.06 -17.04
C GLU A 248 -32.59 42.58 -16.76
N LEU A 249 -31.48 43.30 -17.00
CA LEU A 249 -31.40 44.75 -16.81
C LEU A 249 -32.42 45.50 -17.68
N PHE A 250 -32.72 44.98 -18.88
CA PHE A 250 -33.72 45.57 -19.78
C PHE A 250 -35.14 45.59 -19.20
N ASN A 251 -35.45 44.74 -18.21
CA ASN A 251 -36.74 44.76 -17.51
C ASN A 251 -36.82 45.87 -16.45
N ARG A 252 -35.70 46.53 -16.13
CA ARG A 252 -35.57 47.57 -15.09
C ARG A 252 -35.51 49.00 -15.66
N ILE A 253 -35.91 49.23 -16.90
CA ILE A 253 -35.88 50.58 -17.52
C ILE A 253 -36.71 51.60 -16.72
N SER A 254 -37.75 51.16 -16.03
CA SER A 254 -38.55 51.99 -15.11
C SER A 254 -37.73 52.64 -13.99
N CYS A 255 -36.59 52.08 -13.60
CA CYS A 255 -35.67 52.69 -12.62
C CYS A 255 -35.10 54.03 -13.13
N ALA A 256 -34.85 54.16 -14.43
CA ALA A 256 -34.39 55.42 -15.00
C ALA A 256 -35.43 56.55 -14.87
N LYS A 257 -36.73 56.21 -14.83
CA LYS A 257 -37.81 57.19 -14.58
C LYS A 257 -37.75 57.76 -13.17
N GLN A 258 -37.24 56.99 -12.20
CA GLN A 258 -37.04 57.45 -10.82
C GLN A 258 -35.85 58.42 -10.72
N VAL A 259 -34.84 58.26 -11.59
CA VAL A 259 -33.67 59.14 -11.66
C VAL A 259 -34.00 60.44 -12.41
N ASP A 260 -34.53 60.33 -13.63
CA ASP A 260 -35.02 61.46 -14.42
C ASP A 260 -36.05 61.01 -15.48
N PRO A 261 -37.24 61.63 -15.57
CA PRO A 261 -38.22 61.30 -16.62
C PRO A 261 -37.69 61.50 -18.04
N VAL A 262 -36.74 62.41 -18.28
CA VAL A 262 -36.13 62.62 -19.59
C VAL A 262 -35.16 61.49 -19.95
N PHE A 263 -34.42 60.94 -18.97
CA PHE A 263 -33.57 59.75 -19.21
C PHE A 263 -34.42 58.55 -19.64
N TYR A 264 -35.58 58.35 -19.00
CA TYR A 264 -36.53 57.31 -19.40
C TYR A 264 -37.01 57.48 -20.85
N ASN A 265 -37.33 58.71 -21.28
CA ASN A 265 -37.75 59.00 -22.65
C ASN A 265 -36.61 58.72 -23.66
N VAL A 266 -35.38 59.12 -23.34
CA VAL A 266 -34.19 58.83 -24.16
C VAL A 266 -34.00 57.32 -24.30
N LEU A 267 -34.07 56.57 -23.20
CA LEU A 267 -33.96 55.11 -23.19
C LEU A 267 -35.04 54.43 -24.03
N GLN A 268 -36.28 54.90 -23.95
CA GLN A 268 -37.38 54.37 -24.74
C GLN A 268 -37.14 54.55 -26.25
N LEU A 269 -36.59 55.71 -26.66
CA LEU A 269 -36.27 55.99 -28.06
C LEU A 269 -35.06 55.17 -28.56
N THR A 270 -34.03 54.97 -27.74
CA THR A 270 -32.82 54.24 -28.14
C THR A 270 -32.99 52.71 -28.12
N LEU A 271 -33.72 52.17 -27.15
CA LEU A 271 -33.90 50.72 -26.97
C LEU A 271 -35.05 50.14 -27.80
N SER A 272 -35.95 50.99 -28.34
CA SER A 272 -36.99 50.56 -29.28
C SER A 272 -36.46 50.29 -30.70
N LEU A 273 -35.23 50.71 -31.02
CA LEU A 273 -34.59 50.48 -32.32
C LEU A 273 -34.40 48.99 -32.68
N THR A 274 -34.42 48.10 -31.68
CA THR A 274 -34.23 46.64 -31.81
C THR A 274 -35.49 45.81 -31.59
N GLY A 275 -36.62 46.44 -31.24
CA GLY A 275 -37.86 45.72 -30.89
C GLY A 275 -37.84 45.01 -29.53
N VAL A 276 -36.84 45.26 -28.68
CA VAL A 276 -36.71 44.68 -27.32
C VAL A 276 -37.84 45.15 -26.39
N ILE A 277 -38.50 46.25 -26.71
CA ILE A 277 -39.64 46.80 -25.96
C ILE A 277 -40.83 46.92 -26.91
N ALA A 278 -41.92 46.21 -26.60
CA ALA A 278 -43.21 46.40 -27.28
C ALA A 278 -43.85 47.70 -26.77
N THR A 279 -43.84 48.76 -27.58
CA THR A 279 -44.57 49.98 -27.23
C THR A 279 -46.06 49.79 -27.55
N GLU A 280 -46.94 49.94 -26.56
CA GLU A 280 -48.41 49.82 -26.71
C GLU A 280 -49.05 50.84 -27.67
N ASN A 281 -48.30 51.83 -28.17
CA ASN A 281 -48.82 52.91 -29.01
C ASN A 281 -48.48 52.76 -30.50
N HIS A 282 -49.12 51.81 -31.18
CA HIS A 282 -49.01 51.59 -32.64
C HIS A 282 -49.63 52.69 -33.54
N ARG A 283 -49.72 53.96 -33.10
CA ARG A 283 -50.37 55.02 -33.90
C ARG A 283 -49.60 56.33 -34.14
N LYS A 284 -48.33 56.45 -33.74
CA LYS A 284 -47.48 57.58 -34.16
C LYS A 284 -46.26 57.07 -34.92
N LYS A 285 -46.12 57.46 -36.20
CA LYS A 285 -44.85 57.32 -36.94
C LYS A 285 -43.82 58.19 -36.20
N PHE A 286 -42.91 57.55 -35.47
CA PHE A 286 -41.80 58.25 -34.84
C PHE A 286 -40.84 58.75 -35.94
N ALA A 287 -40.38 59.99 -35.80
CA ALA A 287 -39.31 60.55 -36.63
C ALA A 287 -38.01 59.72 -36.43
N PRO A 288 -37.10 59.68 -37.42
CA PRO A 288 -35.82 58.97 -37.25
C PRO A 288 -35.06 59.55 -36.04
N VAL A 289 -34.73 58.70 -35.07
CA VAL A 289 -33.95 59.10 -33.88
C VAL A 289 -32.52 59.39 -34.32
N THR A 290 -32.06 60.62 -34.14
CA THR A 290 -30.68 61.05 -34.43
C THR A 290 -29.95 61.40 -33.13
N ALA A 291 -28.61 61.35 -33.14
CA ALA A 291 -27.80 61.76 -31.99
C ALA A 291 -28.05 63.23 -31.61
N ASP A 292 -28.23 64.11 -32.61
CA ASP A 292 -28.56 65.52 -32.41
C ASP A 292 -29.86 65.71 -31.63
N ALA A 293 -30.91 64.97 -31.98
CA ALA A 293 -32.21 65.07 -31.31
C ALA A 293 -32.15 64.62 -29.84
N LEU A 294 -31.35 63.59 -29.53
CA LEU A 294 -31.13 63.14 -28.14
C LEU A 294 -30.30 64.14 -27.34
N LEU A 295 -29.30 64.74 -27.99
CA LEU A 295 -28.44 65.76 -27.38
C LEU A 295 -29.23 67.01 -27.01
N ASP A 296 -30.06 67.51 -27.93
CA ASP A 296 -30.92 68.67 -27.68
C ASP A 296 -31.89 68.40 -26.52
N MET A 297 -32.44 67.18 -26.43
CA MET A 297 -33.36 66.79 -25.36
C MET A 297 -32.70 66.82 -23.97
N LEU A 298 -31.48 66.27 -23.84
CA LEU A 298 -30.75 66.28 -22.58
C LEU A 298 -30.26 67.68 -22.21
N THR A 299 -29.77 68.43 -23.19
CA THR A 299 -29.23 69.79 -22.97
C THR A 299 -30.34 70.76 -22.57
N ALA A 300 -31.52 70.69 -23.20
CA ALA A 300 -32.67 71.50 -22.82
C ALA A 300 -33.15 71.19 -21.40
N ASN A 301 -33.14 69.92 -20.98
CA ASN A 301 -33.50 69.51 -19.63
C ASN A 301 -32.52 70.08 -18.58
N GLU A 302 -31.21 70.04 -18.85
CA GLU A 302 -30.20 70.66 -17.96
C GLU A 302 -30.34 72.18 -17.88
N GLN A 303 -30.61 72.85 -19.01
CA GLN A 303 -30.80 74.30 -19.03
C GLN A 303 -32.06 74.72 -18.26
N GLN A 304 -33.18 74.00 -18.44
CA GLN A 304 -34.41 74.27 -17.70
C GLN A 304 -34.19 74.11 -16.20
N ARG A 305 -33.54 73.02 -15.77
CA ARG A 305 -33.27 72.78 -14.35
C ARG A 305 -32.28 73.77 -13.75
N ALA A 306 -31.26 74.20 -14.50
CA ALA A 306 -30.34 75.24 -14.05
C ALA A 306 -31.08 76.58 -13.84
N VAL A 307 -32.07 76.90 -14.68
CA VAL A 307 -32.93 78.09 -14.50
C VAL A 307 -33.86 77.92 -13.30
N GLU A 308 -34.38 76.72 -13.04
CA GLU A 308 -35.18 76.40 -11.84
C GLU A 308 -34.33 76.48 -10.56
N GLU A 309 -33.11 75.93 -10.55
CA GLU A 309 -32.14 76.05 -9.45
C GLU A 309 -31.76 77.51 -9.19
N GLN A 310 -31.51 78.30 -10.25
CA GLN A 310 -31.24 79.73 -10.11
C GLN A 310 -32.45 80.50 -9.56
N ARG A 311 -33.68 80.19 -10.01
CA ARG A 311 -34.92 80.75 -9.45
C ARG A 311 -35.10 80.41 -7.98
N LEU A 312 -34.80 79.17 -7.58
CA LEU A 312 -34.86 78.72 -6.18
C LEU A 312 -33.78 79.42 -5.34
N SER A 313 -32.57 79.60 -5.87
CA SER A 313 -31.46 80.30 -5.20
C SER A 313 -31.66 81.82 -5.08
N ALA A 314 -32.45 82.43 -5.97
CA ALA A 314 -32.79 83.86 -5.95
C ALA A 314 -33.99 84.17 -5.02
N SER A 315 -34.76 83.17 -4.61
CA SER A 315 -35.81 83.33 -3.60
C SER A 315 -35.18 83.36 -2.20
N ALA A 316 -35.33 84.49 -1.50
CA ALA A 316 -34.60 84.78 -0.26
C ALA A 316 -34.94 83.79 0.88
N PHE A 317 -34.06 82.82 1.11
CA PHE A 317 -33.90 82.13 2.40
C PHE A 317 -32.40 81.84 2.64
N PRO A 318 -31.71 82.59 3.52
CA PRO A 318 -30.27 82.42 3.76
C PRO A 318 -29.89 81.13 4.55
N CYS A 319 -30.86 80.31 4.92
CA CYS A 319 -30.64 79.24 5.91
C CYS A 319 -30.06 77.94 5.31
N PHE A 320 -30.15 77.73 3.99
CA PHE A 320 -29.71 76.47 3.36
C PHE A 320 -28.30 76.51 2.76
N LEU A 321 -27.79 77.67 2.34
CA LEU A 321 -26.45 77.77 1.72
C LEU A 321 -25.30 77.59 2.72
N ASN A 322 -25.53 77.79 4.02
CA ASN A 322 -24.56 77.45 5.08
C ASN A 322 -24.64 75.98 5.51
N ALA A 323 -25.77 75.30 5.27
CA ALA A 323 -25.91 73.87 5.53
C ALA A 323 -25.11 73.07 4.50
N ASP A 324 -25.23 73.38 3.20
CA ASP A 324 -24.49 72.66 2.15
C ASP A 324 -22.98 72.83 2.24
N ARG A 325 -22.46 73.99 2.65
CA ARG A 325 -21.02 74.18 2.90
C ARG A 325 -20.51 73.48 4.15
N TYR A 326 -21.38 73.30 5.15
CA TYR A 326 -21.08 72.57 6.37
C TYR A 326 -21.13 71.05 6.13
N PHE A 327 -22.13 70.56 5.40
CA PHE A 327 -22.22 69.17 4.97
C PHE A 327 -21.14 68.81 3.95
N ALA A 328 -20.81 69.68 2.98
CA ALA A 328 -19.71 69.44 2.05
C ALA A 328 -18.33 69.41 2.74
N ARG A 329 -18.09 70.24 3.77
CA ARG A 329 -16.85 70.15 4.58
C ARG A 329 -16.81 68.89 5.44
N LEU A 330 -17.93 68.49 6.03
CA LEU A 330 -18.02 67.23 6.76
C LEU A 330 -17.87 66.03 5.83
N GLU A 331 -18.41 66.10 4.61
CA GLU A 331 -18.23 65.09 3.57
C GLU A 331 -16.78 65.05 3.09
N ASP A 332 -16.12 66.19 2.86
CA ASP A 332 -14.70 66.26 2.51
C ASP A 332 -13.81 65.71 3.64
N GLU A 333 -14.06 66.08 4.90
CA GLU A 333 -13.35 65.52 6.05
C GLU A 333 -13.62 64.02 6.21
N GLN A 334 -14.85 63.57 5.96
CA GLN A 334 -15.23 62.16 6.04
C GLN A 334 -14.69 61.35 4.87
N VAL A 335 -14.52 61.94 3.69
CA VAL A 335 -13.82 61.38 2.53
C VAL A 335 -12.33 61.30 2.83
N GLU A 336 -11.71 62.32 3.40
CA GLU A 336 -10.29 62.31 3.75
C GLU A 336 -9.97 61.25 4.83
N VAL A 337 -10.83 61.11 5.85
CA VAL A 337 -10.75 60.04 6.84
C VAL A 337 -10.92 58.67 6.19
N LYS A 338 -11.89 58.50 5.27
CA LYS A 338 -12.09 57.25 4.52
C LYS A 338 -10.91 56.91 3.61
N VAL A 339 -10.25 57.90 3.00
CA VAL A 339 -9.04 57.72 2.18
C VAL A 339 -7.85 57.31 3.05
N ARG A 340 -7.63 57.94 4.21
CA ARG A 340 -6.57 57.52 5.14
C ARG A 340 -6.82 56.11 5.72
N GLU A 341 -8.07 55.77 5.98
CA GLU A 341 -8.44 54.40 6.36
C GLU A 341 -8.26 53.40 5.21
N ARG A 342 -8.44 53.81 3.96
CA ARG A 342 -8.16 53.00 2.76
C ARG A 342 -6.66 52.74 2.62
N ASP A 343 -5.82 53.75 2.77
CA ASP A 343 -4.36 53.58 2.68
C ASP A 343 -3.84 52.69 3.80
N ARG A 344 -4.35 52.88 5.02
CA ARG A 344 -4.04 52.02 6.16
C ARG A 344 -4.55 50.57 5.97
N ARG A 345 -5.72 50.38 5.34
CA ARG A 345 -6.22 49.06 4.94
C ARG A 345 -5.33 48.42 3.86
N GLY A 346 -4.91 49.19 2.85
CA GLY A 346 -4.00 48.75 1.79
C GLY A 346 -2.65 48.27 2.32
N GLU A 347 -2.04 49.00 3.26
CA GLU A 347 -0.80 48.56 3.93
C GLU A 347 -0.99 47.27 4.74
N ILE A 348 -2.13 47.11 5.43
CA ILE A 348 -2.44 45.91 6.20
C ILE A 348 -2.64 44.71 5.26
N ASP A 349 -3.30 44.91 4.13
CA ASP A 349 -3.56 43.84 3.16
C ASP A 349 -2.28 43.44 2.40
N LEU A 350 -1.38 44.38 2.09
CA LEU A 350 -0.03 44.09 1.58
C LEU A 350 0.79 43.25 2.56
N LYS A 351 0.77 43.58 3.86
CA LYS A 351 1.45 42.79 4.90
C LYS A 351 0.85 41.38 5.05
N ARG A 352 -0.47 41.24 4.87
CA ARG A 352 -1.16 39.94 4.91
C ARG A 352 -0.80 39.09 3.69
N LEU A 353 -0.77 39.68 2.49
CA LEU A 353 -0.37 38.97 1.28
C LEU A 353 1.08 38.48 1.37
N ALA A 354 2.00 39.32 1.85
CA ALA A 354 3.38 38.92 2.09
C ALA A 354 3.52 37.79 3.15
N ALA A 355 2.66 37.78 4.18
CA ALA A 355 2.63 36.70 5.17
C ALA A 355 2.12 35.38 4.55
N VAL A 356 1.07 35.42 3.74
CA VAL A 356 0.52 34.25 3.04
C VAL A 356 1.51 33.68 2.02
N GLU A 357 2.23 34.54 1.30
CA GLU A 357 3.28 34.13 0.36
C GLU A 357 4.44 33.43 1.08
N LYS A 358 4.83 33.93 2.26
CA LYS A 358 5.84 33.29 3.11
C LYS A 358 5.38 31.92 3.63
N GLU A 359 4.14 31.80 4.11
CA GLU A 359 3.57 30.52 4.55
C GLU A 359 3.52 29.49 3.41
N LEU A 360 3.12 29.91 2.20
CA LEU A 360 3.08 29.05 1.03
C LEU A 360 4.48 28.52 0.65
N LEU A 361 5.50 29.38 0.73
CA LEU A 361 6.91 29.00 0.50
C LEU A 361 7.42 28.01 1.56
N GLU A 362 7.04 28.19 2.82
CA GLU A 362 7.37 27.24 3.90
C GLU A 362 6.68 25.88 3.68
N GLU A 363 5.41 25.86 3.27
CA GLU A 363 4.73 24.61 2.92
C GLU A 363 5.33 23.90 1.69
N GLN A 364 5.77 24.64 0.67
CA GLN A 364 6.47 24.05 -0.49
C GLN A 364 7.80 23.42 -0.11
N LYS A 365 8.55 24.04 0.82
CA LYS A 365 9.80 23.47 1.35
C LYS A 365 9.54 22.19 2.13
N ASN A 366 8.54 22.19 3.01
CA ASN A 366 8.17 21.01 3.80
C ASN A 366 7.77 19.83 2.91
N PHE A 367 6.96 20.09 1.87
CA PHE A 367 6.59 19.06 0.88
C PHE A 367 7.82 18.51 0.14
N SER A 368 8.76 19.38 -0.25
CA SER A 368 9.99 18.96 -0.95
C SER A 368 10.88 18.07 -0.07
N ILE A 369 10.96 18.35 1.24
CA ILE A 369 11.70 17.52 2.20
C ILE A 369 11.07 16.13 2.30
N LEU A 370 9.73 16.04 2.37
CA LEU A 370 9.03 14.76 2.48
C LEU A 370 9.27 13.87 1.24
N VAL A 371 9.22 14.47 0.05
CA VAL A 371 9.51 13.76 -1.21
C VAL A 371 10.95 13.22 -1.22
N LEU A 372 11.93 14.03 -0.79
CA LEU A 372 13.32 13.59 -0.70
C LEU A 372 13.50 12.43 0.30
N GLN A 373 12.81 12.46 1.44
CA GLN A 373 12.84 11.39 2.44
C GLN A 373 12.23 10.09 1.90
N LEU A 374 11.13 10.17 1.16
CA LEU A 374 10.52 9.03 0.48
C LEU A 374 11.48 8.40 -0.53
N GLU A 375 12.07 9.22 -1.41
CA GLU A 375 13.04 8.75 -2.41
C GLU A 375 14.26 8.07 -1.75
N GLN A 376 14.74 8.63 -0.63
CA GLN A 376 15.85 8.05 0.12
C GLN A 376 15.47 6.68 0.71
N SER A 377 14.30 6.57 1.36
CA SER A 377 13.83 5.29 1.92
C SER A 377 13.57 4.24 0.84
N GLN A 378 13.08 4.64 -0.35
CA GLN A 378 12.95 3.74 -1.50
C GLN A 378 14.31 3.21 -2.00
N LYS A 379 15.35 4.06 -2.04
CA LYS A 379 16.72 3.65 -2.38
C LYS A 379 17.32 2.70 -1.34
N GLU A 380 17.16 3.00 -0.05
CA GLU A 380 17.63 2.15 1.04
C GLU A 380 16.96 0.76 0.98
N LYS A 381 15.64 0.71 0.74
CA LYS A 381 14.90 -0.54 0.54
C LYS A 381 15.43 -1.34 -0.64
N ALA A 382 15.74 -0.70 -1.77
CA ALA A 382 16.28 -1.36 -2.95
C ALA A 382 17.68 -1.94 -2.69
N GLN A 383 18.54 -1.21 -2.00
CA GLN A 383 19.87 -1.68 -1.59
C GLN A 383 19.77 -2.90 -0.68
N LYS A 384 18.93 -2.83 0.36
CA LYS A 384 18.71 -3.95 1.29
C LYS A 384 18.11 -5.17 0.63
N ALA A 385 17.20 -5.00 -0.34
CA ALA A 385 16.65 -6.10 -1.12
C ALA A 385 17.73 -6.82 -1.95
N GLU A 386 18.70 -6.09 -2.50
CA GLU A 386 19.82 -6.68 -3.24
C GLU A 386 20.80 -7.40 -2.31
N GLU A 387 21.10 -6.84 -1.14
CA GLU A 387 21.88 -7.53 -0.09
C GLU A 387 21.21 -8.84 0.34
N ASN A 388 19.89 -8.82 0.54
CA ASN A 388 19.11 -10.00 0.93
C ASN A 388 19.15 -11.09 -0.16
N ARG A 389 19.04 -10.72 -1.44
CA ARG A 389 19.23 -11.66 -2.58
C ARG A 389 20.63 -12.27 -2.57
N ARG A 390 21.66 -11.47 -2.31
CA ARG A 390 23.05 -11.96 -2.24
C ARG A 390 23.23 -12.94 -1.09
N LEU A 391 22.72 -12.64 0.10
CA LEU A 391 22.73 -13.54 1.25
C LEU A 391 21.96 -14.84 0.96
N GLN A 392 20.82 -14.75 0.28
CA GLN A 392 20.03 -15.91 -0.11
C GLN A 392 20.79 -16.82 -1.09
N ALA A 393 21.51 -16.24 -2.06
CA ALA A 393 22.37 -16.98 -2.98
C ALA A 393 23.55 -17.65 -2.26
N GLN A 394 24.18 -16.97 -1.30
CA GLN A 394 25.22 -17.53 -0.44
C GLN A 394 24.69 -18.68 0.41
N LEU A 395 23.51 -18.52 1.01
CA LEU A 395 22.87 -19.57 1.80
C LEU A 395 22.56 -20.82 0.96
N GLN A 396 22.13 -20.63 -0.29
CA GLN A 396 21.88 -21.76 -1.20
C GLN A 396 23.16 -22.49 -1.58
N THR A 397 24.26 -21.77 -1.83
CA THR A 397 25.55 -22.37 -2.16
C THR A 397 26.12 -23.15 -0.97
N VAL A 398 26.11 -22.60 0.24
CA VAL A 398 26.60 -23.32 1.43
C VAL A 398 25.71 -24.54 1.75
N LYS A 399 24.38 -24.43 1.60
CA LYS A 399 23.48 -25.59 1.75
C LYS A 399 23.79 -26.70 0.74
N GLN A 400 24.19 -26.35 -0.47
CA GLN A 400 24.57 -27.32 -1.49
C GLN A 400 25.88 -28.02 -1.14
N ILE A 401 26.90 -27.26 -0.72
CA ILE A 401 28.18 -27.80 -0.23
C ILE A 401 27.94 -28.77 0.95
N LYS A 402 27.08 -28.39 1.90
CA LYS A 402 26.72 -29.28 3.01
C LYS A 402 26.12 -30.60 2.53
N ARG A 403 25.17 -30.58 1.59
CA ARG A 403 24.55 -31.81 1.06
C ARG A 403 25.59 -32.72 0.41
N GLU A 404 26.48 -32.13 -0.40
CA GLU A 404 27.57 -32.87 -1.04
C GLU A 404 28.52 -33.47 0.01
N GLY A 405 28.80 -32.73 1.09
CA GLY A 405 29.56 -33.21 2.24
C GLY A 405 28.88 -34.36 2.99
N ASP A 406 27.57 -34.24 3.27
CA ASP A 406 26.79 -35.29 3.95
C ASP A 406 26.76 -36.59 3.12
N GLU A 407 26.60 -36.47 1.80
CA GLU A 407 26.67 -37.60 0.85
C GLU A 407 28.06 -38.25 0.80
N GLU A 408 29.14 -37.47 0.93
CA GLU A 408 30.50 -38.02 1.01
C GLU A 408 30.74 -38.72 2.35
N ILE A 409 30.24 -38.17 3.47
CA ILE A 409 30.32 -38.84 4.78
C ILE A 409 29.59 -40.17 4.74
N GLU A 410 28.38 -40.23 4.16
CA GLU A 410 27.63 -41.48 4.04
C GLU A 410 28.41 -42.53 3.22
N ARG A 411 29.02 -42.11 2.11
CA ARG A 411 29.91 -42.96 1.29
C ARG A 411 31.15 -43.45 2.04
N GLN A 412 31.74 -42.64 2.90
CA GLN A 412 32.91 -43.07 3.70
C GLN A 412 32.50 -43.98 4.86
N GLN A 413 31.32 -43.76 5.47
CA GLN A 413 30.78 -44.64 6.51
C GLN A 413 30.50 -46.05 5.97
N THR A 414 29.91 -46.17 4.79
CA THR A 414 29.67 -47.49 4.17
C THR A 414 30.99 -48.22 3.86
N LYS A 415 31.99 -47.53 3.29
CA LYS A 415 33.34 -48.10 3.09
C LYS A 415 33.99 -48.55 4.40
N ALA A 416 33.91 -47.75 5.46
CA ALA A 416 34.47 -48.08 6.76
C ALA A 416 33.77 -49.31 7.38
N GLN A 417 32.45 -49.44 7.18
CA GLN A 417 31.69 -50.60 7.61
C GLN A 417 32.08 -51.87 6.85
N GLU A 418 32.23 -51.79 5.51
CA GLU A 418 32.73 -52.91 4.70
C GLU A 418 34.15 -53.35 5.12
N GLN A 419 35.03 -52.39 5.43
CA GLN A 419 36.38 -52.69 5.93
C GLN A 419 36.34 -53.38 7.31
N ALA A 420 35.47 -52.94 8.22
CA ALA A 420 35.30 -53.56 9.53
C ALA A 420 34.79 -55.00 9.44
N GLU A 421 33.85 -55.28 8.54
CA GLU A 421 33.36 -56.63 8.27
C GLU A 421 34.47 -57.55 7.71
N ARG A 422 35.29 -57.04 6.78
CA ARG A 422 36.47 -57.76 6.26
C ARG A 422 37.51 -58.02 7.34
N PHE A 423 37.75 -57.05 8.23
CA PHE A 423 38.68 -57.20 9.34
C PHE A 423 38.25 -58.32 10.30
N GLU A 424 36.97 -58.36 10.69
CA GLU A 424 36.46 -59.43 11.55
C GLU A 424 36.50 -60.80 10.85
N ALA A 425 36.24 -60.86 9.54
CA ALA A 425 36.38 -62.10 8.77
C ALA A 425 37.84 -62.61 8.75
N LEU A 426 38.82 -61.73 8.52
CA LEU A 426 40.24 -62.08 8.55
C LEU A 426 40.71 -62.51 9.94
N LYS A 427 40.19 -61.86 11.00
CA LYS A 427 40.49 -62.23 12.39
C LYS A 427 39.98 -63.64 12.71
N LEU A 428 38.75 -63.97 12.31
CA LEU A 428 38.21 -65.32 12.46
C LEU A 428 39.03 -66.37 11.68
N SER A 429 39.46 -66.02 10.45
CA SER A 429 40.33 -66.89 9.65
C SER A 429 41.71 -67.11 10.28
N LEU A 430 42.30 -66.06 10.86
CA LEU A 430 43.56 -66.14 11.59
C LEU A 430 43.44 -67.03 12.84
N ASP A 431 42.38 -66.85 13.63
CA ASP A 431 42.12 -67.67 14.82
C ASP A 431 41.93 -69.15 14.46
N GLU A 432 41.25 -69.44 13.34
CA GLU A 432 41.09 -70.81 12.87
C GLU A 432 42.42 -71.43 12.41
N ALA A 433 43.24 -70.67 11.69
CA ALA A 433 44.57 -71.10 11.26
C ALA A 433 45.51 -71.33 12.46
N GLN A 434 45.49 -70.44 13.46
CA GLN A 434 46.25 -70.60 14.71
C GLN A 434 45.84 -71.86 15.48
N ARG A 435 44.53 -72.12 15.63
CA ARG A 435 44.04 -73.36 16.25
C ARG A 435 44.53 -74.60 15.49
N LYS A 436 44.55 -74.58 14.15
CA LYS A 436 45.09 -75.69 13.34
C LYS A 436 46.59 -75.88 13.55
N VAL A 437 47.36 -74.80 13.69
CA VAL A 437 48.79 -74.89 14.03
C VAL A 437 48.97 -75.50 15.43
N GLU A 438 48.21 -75.05 16.43
CA GLU A 438 48.26 -75.60 17.79
C GLU A 438 47.92 -77.09 17.82
N THR A 439 46.87 -77.53 17.12
CA THR A 439 46.51 -78.95 17.06
C THR A 439 47.58 -79.81 16.41
N LEU A 440 48.19 -79.33 15.31
CA LEU A 440 49.31 -80.02 14.66
C LEU A 440 50.58 -80.02 15.52
N GLN A 441 50.84 -78.96 16.28
CA GLN A 441 51.95 -78.91 17.24
C GLN A 441 51.78 -79.91 18.38
N VAL A 442 50.55 -80.08 18.89
CA VAL A 442 50.23 -81.13 19.89
C VAL A 442 50.40 -82.52 19.29
N ALA A 443 49.92 -82.76 18.06
CA ALA A 443 50.13 -84.01 17.35
C ALA A 443 51.63 -84.32 17.17
N ARG A 444 52.45 -83.31 16.85
CA ARG A 444 53.91 -83.44 16.76
C ARG A 444 54.55 -83.89 18.08
N ILE A 445 54.06 -83.42 19.22
CA ILE A 445 54.55 -83.84 20.55
C ILE A 445 54.21 -85.32 20.78
N SER A 446 52.98 -85.73 20.50
CA SER A 446 52.55 -87.14 20.59
C SER A 446 53.39 -88.06 19.68
N ASP A 447 53.60 -87.68 18.42
CA ASP A 447 54.44 -88.43 17.48
C ASP A 447 55.90 -88.55 17.96
N ALA A 448 56.43 -87.51 18.61
CA ALA A 448 57.78 -87.54 19.18
C ALA A 448 57.89 -88.53 20.35
N GLU A 449 56.86 -88.62 21.19
CA GLU A 449 56.78 -89.59 22.29
C GLU A 449 56.68 -91.03 21.77
N GLU A 450 55.86 -91.27 20.74
CA GLU A 450 55.75 -92.58 20.07
C GLU A 450 57.10 -93.03 19.48
N LYS A 451 57.82 -92.12 18.81
CA LYS A 451 59.16 -92.38 18.27
C LYS A 451 60.19 -92.68 19.35
N GLN A 452 60.18 -91.94 20.46
CA GLN A 452 61.04 -92.26 21.61
C GLN A 452 60.74 -93.66 22.14
N GLY A 453 59.47 -94.05 22.21
CA GLY A 453 59.03 -95.40 22.57
C GLY A 453 59.53 -96.49 21.60
N LEU A 454 59.43 -96.26 20.29
CA LEU A 454 59.95 -97.18 19.26
C LEU A 454 61.47 -97.30 19.34
N LEU A 455 62.18 -96.19 19.48
CA LEU A 455 63.64 -96.15 19.56
C LEU A 455 64.16 -96.86 20.83
N PHE A 456 63.47 -96.69 21.96
CA PHE A 456 63.76 -97.43 23.19
C PHE A 456 63.55 -98.94 23.02
N LYS A 457 62.47 -99.37 22.38
CA LYS A 457 62.21 -100.79 22.06
C LYS A 457 63.30 -101.38 21.17
N ILE A 458 63.73 -100.66 20.12
CA ILE A 458 64.81 -101.09 19.22
C ILE A 458 66.14 -101.21 19.97
N LEU A 459 66.49 -100.23 20.82
CA LEU A 459 67.73 -100.28 21.62
C LEU A 459 67.74 -101.46 22.58
N LYS A 460 66.61 -101.71 23.27
CA LYS A 460 66.45 -102.86 24.17
C LYS A 460 66.61 -104.19 23.42
N LEU A 461 65.95 -104.35 22.27
CA LEU A 461 66.08 -105.55 21.44
C LEU A 461 67.51 -105.73 20.89
N LYS A 462 68.21 -104.65 20.54
CA LYS A 462 69.63 -104.70 20.15
C LYS A 462 70.55 -105.09 21.29
N GLU A 463 70.22 -104.74 22.53
CA GLU A 463 70.97 -105.15 23.71
C GLU A 463 70.69 -106.62 24.08
N ASP A 464 69.43 -107.05 24.03
CA ASP A 464 69.05 -108.45 24.23
C ASP A 464 69.68 -109.34 23.16
N LYS A 465 69.74 -108.88 21.90
CA LYS A 465 70.48 -109.56 20.81
C LYS A 465 71.97 -109.70 21.16
N ARG A 466 72.61 -108.65 21.70
CA ARG A 466 74.02 -108.68 22.10
C ARG A 466 74.28 -109.70 23.22
N LYS A 467 73.40 -109.76 24.23
CA LYS A 467 73.48 -110.75 25.32
C LYS A 467 73.33 -112.19 24.80
N LEU A 468 72.39 -112.42 23.89
CA LEU A 468 72.21 -113.74 23.26
C LEU A 468 73.41 -114.13 22.36
N VAL A 469 74.10 -113.16 21.77
CA VAL A 469 75.34 -113.41 21.00
C VAL A 469 76.50 -113.78 21.93
N THR A 470 76.66 -113.11 23.07
CA THR A 470 77.70 -113.48 24.04
C THR A 470 77.45 -114.86 24.66
N GLU A 471 76.19 -115.17 24.99
CA GLU A 471 75.81 -116.53 25.45
C GLU A 471 76.09 -117.61 24.39
N LYS A 472 75.93 -117.27 23.10
CA LYS A 472 76.31 -118.17 22.00
C LYS A 472 77.81 -118.47 22.02
N GLU A 473 78.63 -117.43 22.14
CA GLU A 473 80.10 -117.55 22.12
C GLU A 473 80.62 -118.35 23.34
N GLU A 474 80.00 -118.18 24.51
CA GLU A 474 80.31 -118.94 25.73
C GLU A 474 79.95 -120.43 25.61
N LEU A 475 78.76 -120.74 25.08
CA LEU A 475 78.32 -122.14 24.86
C LEU A 475 79.14 -122.85 23.78
N GLU A 476 79.61 -122.13 22.76
CA GLU A 476 80.52 -122.67 21.74
C GLU A 476 81.91 -122.96 22.33
N ALA A 477 82.39 -122.14 23.27
CA ALA A 477 83.65 -122.37 23.99
C ALA A 477 83.58 -123.60 24.95
N GLU A 478 82.45 -123.81 25.63
CA GLU A 478 82.25 -124.99 26.50
C GLU A 478 82.21 -126.31 25.72
N ASN A 479 81.59 -126.33 24.54
CA ASN A 479 81.52 -127.53 23.69
C ASN A 479 82.91 -127.97 23.15
N VAL A 480 83.82 -127.02 22.93
CA VAL A 480 85.21 -127.29 22.53
C VAL A 480 86.06 -127.83 23.70
N ALA A 481 85.69 -127.54 24.95
CA ALA A 481 86.39 -128.04 26.14
C ALA A 481 86.07 -129.50 26.48
N ILE A 482 84.86 -129.97 26.17
CA ILE A 482 84.37 -131.33 26.48
C ILE A 482 84.96 -132.39 25.52
N THR A 483 85.35 -132.02 24.30
CA THR A 483 85.89 -132.94 23.28
C THR A 483 87.34 -133.39 23.49
N ARG A 484 88.06 -132.90 24.52
CA ARG A 484 89.49 -133.22 24.79
C ARG A 484 89.77 -134.32 25.84
N LYS A 485 88.77 -134.87 26.55
CA LYS A 485 88.98 -135.70 27.77
C LYS A 485 88.75 -137.23 27.65
N VAL A 486 88.75 -137.84 26.45
CA VAL A 486 88.53 -139.30 26.29
C VAL A 486 89.57 -139.95 25.36
N GLY A 487 90.47 -140.81 25.91
CA GLY A 487 91.31 -141.75 25.14
C GLY A 487 92.50 -142.42 25.90
N GLY A 488 92.42 -143.76 26.10
CA GLY A 488 93.48 -144.70 26.55
C GLY A 488 93.33 -145.14 28.03
N GLU A 489 93.25 -146.41 28.44
CA GLU A 489 93.98 -147.61 28.01
C GLU A 489 93.18 -148.93 28.17
N LYS A 490 93.70 -149.95 27.49
CA LYS A 490 93.19 -151.30 27.27
C LYS A 490 94.22 -152.29 27.86
N ASP A 491 93.73 -153.41 28.38
CA ASP A 491 94.43 -154.69 28.67
C ASP A 491 95.30 -154.79 29.94
N THR A 492 94.79 -155.47 30.99
CA THR A 492 95.08 -156.89 31.32
C THR A 492 94.45 -157.29 32.65
N LEU A 493 93.60 -158.32 32.65
CA LEU A 493 93.75 -159.57 33.43
C LEU A 493 92.41 -160.31 33.53
N GLU A 494 92.24 -161.22 32.58
CA GLU A 494 91.55 -162.48 32.80
C GLU A 494 92.10 -163.15 34.07
N ASP A 495 91.18 -163.51 34.97
CA ASP A 495 91.04 -164.87 35.51
C ASP A 495 90.68 -164.85 37.00
N LEU A 496 89.36 -164.91 37.25
CA LEU A 496 88.78 -165.64 38.37
C LEU A 496 87.34 -165.97 37.97
N GLU A 497 87.25 -166.96 37.07
CA GLU A 497 86.07 -167.79 36.88
C GLU A 497 85.53 -168.30 38.24
N GLY A 498 84.21 -168.45 38.32
CA GLY A 498 83.64 -169.53 39.12
C GLY A 498 82.94 -169.23 40.45
N ARG A 499 82.68 -167.98 40.87
CA ARG A 499 82.07 -167.73 42.20
C ARG A 499 80.93 -166.72 42.37
N LEU A 500 80.17 -166.36 41.34
CA LEU A 500 78.93 -165.58 41.51
C LEU A 500 77.68 -166.20 40.87
N ALA A 501 77.66 -167.53 40.78
CA ALA A 501 76.45 -168.35 40.62
C ALA A 501 75.75 -168.68 41.96
N GLN A 502 76.10 -168.03 43.08
CA GLN A 502 75.48 -168.24 44.40
C GLN A 502 74.82 -166.99 45.02
N ALA A 503 74.81 -165.84 44.36
CA ALA A 503 74.12 -164.64 44.86
C ALA A 503 72.66 -164.50 44.38
N ILE A 504 72.21 -165.33 43.42
CA ILE A 504 70.86 -165.32 42.84
C ILE A 504 69.79 -165.92 43.80
N HIS A 505 70.18 -166.48 44.94
CA HIS A 505 69.22 -166.99 45.94
C HIS A 505 68.88 -165.98 47.05
N ARG A 506 69.61 -164.86 47.21
CA ARG A 506 69.43 -163.95 48.36
C ARG A 506 68.64 -162.66 48.10
N TRP A 507 68.25 -162.35 46.87
CA TRP A 507 67.42 -161.15 46.61
C TRP A 507 65.92 -161.44 46.48
N LYS A 508 65.50 -162.71 46.33
CA LYS A 508 64.07 -163.08 46.24
C LYS A 508 63.28 -162.89 47.54
N GLU A 509 63.93 -162.57 48.65
CA GLU A 509 63.28 -162.24 49.92
C GLU A 509 63.19 -160.73 50.17
N GLU A 510 63.82 -159.91 49.33
CA GLU A 510 63.98 -158.47 49.60
C GLU A 510 63.06 -157.62 48.72
N GLN A 511 61.83 -157.49 49.20
CA GLN A 511 61.01 -156.26 49.09
C GLN A 511 59.66 -156.44 48.41
N HIS A 512 58.89 -157.35 49.02
CA HIS A 512 57.50 -157.16 49.43
C HIS A 512 57.18 -155.81 50.14
N VAL A 513 58.16 -154.94 50.34
CA VAL A 513 58.05 -153.61 50.96
C VAL A 513 57.89 -152.48 49.92
N ARG A 514 58.04 -152.75 48.60
CA ARG A 514 57.75 -151.74 47.54
C ARG A 514 56.26 -151.45 47.29
N ARG A 515 55.34 -152.34 47.70
CA ARG A 515 53.89 -152.19 47.47
C ARG A 515 53.16 -151.27 48.46
N ARG A 516 53.88 -150.61 49.37
CA ARG A 516 53.34 -149.61 50.31
C ARG A 516 53.60 -148.16 49.89
N ALA A 517 54.48 -147.92 48.91
CA ALA A 517 54.80 -146.59 48.38
C ALA A 517 53.88 -146.14 47.21
N GLU A 518 53.19 -147.08 46.53
CA GLU A 518 52.32 -146.78 45.38
C GLU A 518 50.94 -146.20 45.75
N ARG A 519 50.51 -146.27 47.01
CA ARG A 519 49.18 -145.77 47.44
C ARG A 519 49.16 -144.30 47.86
N GLN A 520 50.30 -143.61 47.79
CA GLN A 520 50.40 -142.17 48.09
C GLN A 520 50.49 -141.30 46.80
N ALA A 521 50.61 -141.91 45.62
CA ALA A 521 50.74 -141.23 44.32
C ALA A 521 49.41 -141.02 43.56
N GLU A 522 48.30 -141.62 44.02
CA GLU A 522 47.00 -141.58 43.32
C GLU A 522 46.11 -140.36 43.63
N ARG A 523 46.47 -139.52 44.63
CA ARG A 523 45.70 -138.32 44.99
C ARG A 523 46.18 -137.03 44.30
N THR A 524 47.44 -136.96 43.87
CA THR A 524 48.01 -135.80 43.15
C THR A 524 47.78 -135.88 41.62
N SER A 525 47.41 -137.05 41.09
CA SER A 525 47.15 -137.27 39.65
C SER A 525 45.79 -136.74 39.15
N ARG A 526 44.90 -136.27 40.04
CA ARG A 526 43.58 -135.70 39.67
C ARG A 526 43.59 -134.18 39.44
N GLN A 527 44.67 -133.46 39.81
CA GLN A 527 44.79 -132.01 39.57
C GLN A 527 45.49 -131.66 38.24
N LEU A 528 46.24 -132.58 37.64
CA LEU A 528 46.95 -132.36 36.37
C LEU A 528 46.05 -132.49 35.12
N LEU A 529 44.93 -133.22 35.22
CA LEU A 529 43.97 -133.42 34.13
C LEU A 529 43.11 -132.17 33.82
N LEU A 530 43.02 -131.22 34.75
CA LEU A 530 42.27 -129.97 34.58
C LEU A 530 43.12 -128.83 33.98
N MET A 531 44.46 -128.95 33.98
CA MET A 531 45.35 -127.96 33.36
C MET A 531 45.67 -128.30 31.88
N GLU A 532 45.47 -129.54 31.45
CA GLU A 532 45.64 -129.97 30.05
C GLU A 532 44.51 -129.49 29.13
N GLU A 533 43.31 -129.22 29.64
CA GLU A 533 42.17 -128.72 28.86
C GLU A 533 42.30 -127.24 28.46
N GLU A 534 42.96 -126.40 29.27
CA GLU A 534 43.15 -124.97 28.95
C GLU A 534 44.24 -124.71 27.91
N ARG A 535 45.15 -125.67 27.67
CA ARG A 535 46.26 -125.53 26.72
C ARG A 535 45.86 -125.74 25.26
N CYS A 536 44.64 -126.19 24.97
CA CYS A 536 44.18 -126.56 23.64
C CYS A 536 43.57 -125.42 22.79
N LYS A 537 43.46 -124.18 23.31
CA LYS A 537 42.73 -123.09 22.61
C LYS A 537 43.57 -122.01 21.94
N TYR A 538 44.89 -122.00 22.08
CA TYR A 538 45.71 -121.01 21.38
C TYR A 538 46.77 -121.65 20.48
N SER A 539 46.42 -121.64 19.20
CA SER A 539 47.26 -121.75 18.00
C SER A 539 47.48 -123.14 17.39
N SER A 540 46.42 -123.60 16.74
CA SER A 540 46.40 -124.55 15.63
C SER A 540 46.78 -123.92 14.28
N VAL A 541 47.75 -123.00 14.21
CA VAL A 541 48.34 -122.56 12.93
C VAL A 541 49.82 -122.21 13.12
N LEU A 542 50.68 -123.23 13.05
CA LEU A 542 52.03 -123.18 12.43
C LEU A 542 52.64 -124.59 12.50
N GLN A 543 51.94 -125.55 11.89
CA GLN A 543 52.52 -126.82 11.46
C GLN A 543 52.98 -126.67 10.00
N GLN A 544 54.25 -126.31 9.81
CA GLN A 544 55.05 -126.87 8.72
C GLN A 544 56.33 -127.41 9.37
N SER A 545 56.35 -128.71 9.66
CA SER A 545 57.58 -129.45 9.97
C SER A 545 58.28 -129.78 8.65
N PRO A 546 59.63 -129.82 8.59
CA PRO A 546 60.29 -131.05 9.02
C PRO A 546 61.69 -130.84 9.63
N THR A 547 61.97 -131.47 10.76
CA THR A 547 62.98 -132.55 10.92
C THR A 547 63.19 -132.88 12.40
N GLY A 548 63.54 -134.14 12.64
CA GLY A 548 63.37 -134.83 13.91
C GLY A 548 64.20 -134.31 15.08
N LYS A 549 63.75 -134.73 16.27
CA LYS A 549 64.43 -134.73 17.57
C LYS A 549 65.94 -134.43 17.45
N ARG A 550 66.33 -133.19 17.77
CA ARG A 550 67.71 -132.82 18.14
C ARG A 550 67.70 -132.20 19.53
N ALA A 551 68.73 -132.56 20.29
CA ALA A 551 69.02 -132.16 21.66
C ALA A 551 69.01 -130.62 21.86
N PRO A 552 68.83 -130.11 23.10
CA PRO A 552 68.68 -128.68 23.41
C PRO A 552 70.01 -127.90 23.34
N GLN A 553 70.68 -127.89 22.18
CA GLN A 553 71.93 -127.14 21.95
C GLN A 553 72.05 -126.53 20.53
N ALA A 554 70.94 -126.34 19.79
CA ALA A 554 70.99 -125.82 18.41
C ALA A 554 69.83 -124.88 17.98
N SER A 555 69.25 -124.06 18.87
CA SER A 555 68.14 -123.13 18.52
C SER A 555 68.46 -121.63 18.65
N LEU A 556 69.65 -121.26 19.12
CA LEU A 556 70.06 -119.86 19.28
C LEU A 556 70.16 -119.06 17.95
N PRO A 557 70.60 -119.64 16.80
CA PRO A 557 70.63 -118.93 15.50
C PRO A 557 69.25 -118.53 14.98
N TYR A 558 68.21 -119.33 15.26
CA TYR A 558 66.84 -119.07 14.82
C TYR A 558 66.17 -117.96 15.64
N VAL A 559 66.44 -117.92 16.96
CA VAL A 559 65.99 -116.83 17.85
C VAL A 559 66.66 -115.51 17.47
N LEU A 560 67.95 -115.53 17.12
CA LEU A 560 68.66 -114.35 16.61
C LEU A 560 68.06 -113.83 15.30
N ALA A 561 67.69 -114.71 14.36
CA ALA A 561 67.04 -114.33 13.10
C ALA A 561 65.62 -113.74 13.30
N LEU A 562 64.85 -114.23 14.27
CA LEU A 562 63.56 -113.64 14.64
C LEU A 562 63.72 -112.26 15.28
N LYS A 563 64.72 -112.08 16.16
CA LYS A 563 65.06 -110.77 16.74
C LYS A 563 65.56 -109.78 15.69
N GLU A 564 66.28 -110.25 14.66
CA GLU A 564 66.68 -109.45 13.49
C GLU A 564 65.46 -108.91 12.74
N LYS A 565 64.48 -109.76 12.43
CA LYS A 565 63.23 -109.35 11.75
C LYS A 565 62.37 -108.40 12.59
N GLU A 566 62.30 -108.60 13.90
CA GLU A 566 61.62 -107.66 14.81
C GLU A 566 62.29 -106.28 14.82
N ILE A 567 63.64 -106.23 14.77
CA ILE A 567 64.39 -104.98 14.67
C ILE A 567 64.18 -104.31 13.32
N GLU A 568 64.18 -105.06 12.21
CA GLU A 568 63.91 -104.53 10.86
C GLU A 568 62.51 -103.94 10.74
N GLU A 569 61.48 -104.63 11.23
CA GLU A 569 60.09 -104.14 11.19
C GLU A 569 59.88 -102.90 12.08
N LEU A 570 60.46 -102.87 13.29
CA LEU A 570 60.43 -101.66 14.13
C LEU A 570 61.24 -100.51 13.52
N SER A 571 62.33 -100.80 12.80
CA SER A 571 63.12 -99.79 12.09
C SER A 571 62.35 -99.21 10.90
N ARG A 572 61.59 -100.05 10.17
CA ARG A 572 60.68 -99.62 9.11
C ARG A 572 59.57 -98.71 9.65
N GLN A 573 58.94 -99.10 10.77
CA GLN A 573 57.93 -98.26 11.44
C GLN A 573 58.51 -96.92 11.94
N LEU A 574 59.76 -96.93 12.43
CA LEU A 574 60.47 -95.70 12.81
C LEU A 574 60.75 -94.81 11.58
N GLN A 575 61.11 -95.41 10.44
CA GLN A 575 61.35 -94.71 9.17
C GLN A 575 60.05 -94.07 8.63
N ASP A 576 58.95 -94.83 8.59
CA ASP A 576 57.62 -94.34 8.19
C ASP A 576 57.18 -93.18 9.12
N ALA A 577 57.43 -93.29 10.43
CA ALA A 577 57.14 -92.23 11.38
C ALA A 577 58.04 -90.98 11.17
N LEU A 578 59.31 -91.17 10.80
CA LEU A 578 60.24 -90.07 10.43
C LEU A 578 59.74 -89.31 9.20
N GLU A 579 59.30 -90.01 8.16
CA GLU A 579 58.70 -89.41 6.96
C GLU A 579 57.41 -88.65 7.32
N GLY A 580 56.54 -89.24 8.14
CA GLY A 580 55.33 -88.57 8.66
C GLY A 580 55.61 -87.25 9.40
N GLN A 581 56.70 -87.18 10.18
CA GLN A 581 57.10 -85.92 10.84
C GLN A 581 57.56 -84.86 9.85
N THR A 582 58.28 -85.24 8.79
CA THR A 582 58.70 -84.26 7.77
C THR A 582 57.50 -83.67 7.04
N ALA A 583 56.46 -84.48 6.78
CA ALA A 583 55.19 -84.01 6.23
C ALA A 583 54.46 -83.06 7.21
N LEU A 584 54.29 -83.45 8.48
CA LEU A 584 53.70 -82.59 9.51
C LEU A 584 54.47 -81.27 9.70
N GLN A 585 55.80 -81.31 9.63
CA GLN A 585 56.64 -80.11 9.75
C GLN A 585 56.49 -79.19 8.54
N ALA A 586 56.36 -79.75 7.33
CA ALA A 586 56.04 -78.98 6.14
C ALA A 586 54.64 -78.36 6.22
N ASP A 587 53.66 -79.05 6.81
CA ASP A 587 52.28 -78.58 6.96
C ASP A 587 52.19 -77.44 7.99
N VAL A 588 52.86 -77.58 9.14
CA VAL A 588 52.99 -76.52 10.14
C VAL A 588 53.67 -75.29 9.56
N ALA A 589 54.78 -75.44 8.84
CA ALA A 589 55.48 -74.32 8.22
C ALA A 589 54.64 -73.58 7.17
N ARG A 590 53.81 -74.30 6.39
CA ARG A 590 52.87 -73.67 5.43
C ARG A 590 51.78 -72.89 6.15
N LEU A 591 51.17 -73.46 7.19
CA LEU A 591 50.14 -72.78 7.96
C LEU A 591 50.69 -71.57 8.74
N GLU A 592 51.90 -71.65 9.28
CA GLU A 592 52.58 -70.51 9.91
C GLU A 592 52.86 -69.38 8.91
N ALA A 593 53.27 -69.71 7.67
CA ALA A 593 53.44 -68.73 6.60
C ALA A 593 52.11 -68.08 6.17
N ASP A 594 51.04 -68.86 6.08
CA ASP A 594 49.69 -68.36 5.79
C ASP A 594 49.16 -67.47 6.93
N CYS A 595 49.38 -67.83 8.20
CA CYS A 595 49.11 -66.96 9.36
C CYS A 595 49.88 -65.62 9.25
N GLY A 596 51.15 -65.66 8.85
CA GLY A 596 51.95 -64.46 8.63
C GLY A 596 51.37 -63.56 7.53
N ARG A 597 50.92 -64.13 6.42
CA ARG A 597 50.27 -63.39 5.33
C ARG A 597 48.94 -62.76 5.77
N ILE A 598 48.08 -63.53 6.43
CA ILE A 598 46.79 -63.04 6.95
C ILE A 598 47.03 -61.91 7.97
N ASN A 599 48.07 -62.01 8.80
CA ASN A 599 48.37 -60.98 9.79
C ASN A 599 48.88 -59.68 9.13
N VAL A 600 49.71 -59.75 8.08
CA VAL A 600 50.10 -58.57 7.31
C VAL A 600 48.89 -57.90 6.65
N GLU A 601 48.01 -58.69 6.02
CA GLU A 601 46.79 -58.14 5.39
C GLU A 601 45.87 -57.47 6.44
N LYS A 602 45.72 -58.09 7.62
CA LYS A 602 45.02 -57.51 8.76
C LYS A 602 45.62 -56.18 9.22
N GLU A 603 46.95 -56.10 9.38
CA GLU A 603 47.64 -54.86 9.78
C GLU A 603 47.46 -53.76 8.72
N THR A 604 47.50 -54.10 7.43
CA THR A 604 47.25 -53.12 6.36
C THR A 604 45.83 -52.57 6.37
N LEU A 605 44.81 -53.42 6.61
CA LEU A 605 43.43 -52.98 6.73
C LEU A 605 43.19 -52.11 7.98
N LEU A 606 43.88 -52.41 9.09
CA LEU A 606 43.83 -51.62 10.32
C LEU A 606 44.34 -50.19 10.07
N SER A 607 45.48 -50.06 9.38
CA SER A 607 46.02 -48.74 9.00
C SER A 607 45.07 -47.96 8.08
N GLN A 608 44.46 -48.64 7.09
CA GLN A 608 43.48 -48.02 6.19
C GLN A 608 42.20 -47.59 6.93
N GLN A 609 41.77 -48.36 7.93
CA GLN A 609 40.62 -48.03 8.77
C GLN A 609 40.89 -46.78 9.62
N ASP A 610 42.09 -46.66 10.21
CA ASP A 610 42.49 -45.50 11.00
C ASP A 610 42.57 -44.23 10.13
N GLU A 611 43.13 -44.32 8.92
CA GLU A 611 43.17 -43.23 7.94
C GLU A 611 41.75 -42.79 7.54
N ALA A 612 40.88 -43.74 7.19
CA ALA A 612 39.48 -43.46 6.84
C ALA A 612 38.71 -42.83 8.01
N GLN A 613 38.92 -43.28 9.25
CA GLN A 613 38.31 -42.67 10.43
C GLN A 613 38.77 -41.23 10.65
N HIS A 614 40.06 -40.95 10.42
CA HIS A 614 40.59 -39.60 10.53
C HIS A 614 39.97 -38.66 9.48
N GLU A 615 39.90 -39.08 8.22
CA GLU A 615 39.23 -38.33 7.16
C GLU A 615 37.76 -38.06 7.50
N LEU A 616 37.04 -39.05 8.03
CA LEU A 616 35.64 -38.93 8.41
C LEU A 616 35.43 -37.93 9.56
N LEU A 617 36.35 -37.89 10.53
CA LEU A 617 36.34 -36.88 11.60
C LEU A 617 36.60 -35.47 11.04
N THR A 618 37.53 -35.32 10.11
CA THR A 618 37.81 -34.02 9.48
C THR A 618 36.63 -33.53 8.64
N LEU A 619 35.96 -34.39 7.88
CA LEU A 619 34.76 -34.03 7.12
C LEU A 619 33.62 -33.62 8.06
N LYS A 620 33.40 -34.37 9.15
CA LYS A 620 32.40 -34.03 10.18
C LYS A 620 32.67 -32.68 10.83
N SER A 621 33.94 -32.31 11.06
CA SER A 621 34.25 -30.99 11.61
C SER A 621 33.93 -29.86 10.62
N HIS A 622 34.29 -30.02 9.34
CA HIS A 622 34.01 -29.02 8.32
C HIS A 622 32.49 -28.81 8.10
N ILE A 623 31.70 -29.89 8.09
CA ILE A 623 30.24 -29.77 7.99
C ILE A 623 29.66 -29.02 9.18
N LYS A 624 30.20 -29.24 10.38
CA LYS A 624 29.77 -28.51 11.57
C LYS A 624 30.09 -27.01 11.47
N ASP A 625 31.27 -26.67 10.96
CA ASP A 625 31.62 -25.26 10.70
C ASP A 625 30.67 -24.65 9.65
N ASP A 626 30.31 -25.39 8.60
CA ASP A 626 29.33 -24.98 7.60
C ASP A 626 27.91 -24.83 8.19
N GLU A 627 27.52 -25.65 9.18
CA GLU A 627 26.24 -25.50 9.90
C GLU A 627 26.18 -24.19 10.68
N ASP A 628 27.27 -23.82 11.35
CA ASP A 628 27.39 -22.55 12.06
C ASP A 628 27.35 -21.37 11.07
N VAL A 629 27.99 -21.48 9.90
CA VAL A 629 27.88 -20.49 8.81
C VAL A 629 26.44 -20.40 8.28
N VAL A 630 25.74 -21.53 8.11
CA VAL A 630 24.32 -21.53 7.69
C VAL A 630 23.42 -20.88 8.73
N ALA A 631 23.67 -21.11 10.03
CA ALA A 631 22.91 -20.48 11.10
C ALA A 631 23.12 -18.95 11.09
N THR A 632 24.37 -18.50 11.05
CA THR A 632 24.68 -17.06 10.99
C THR A 632 24.12 -16.37 9.75
N LEU A 633 24.17 -17.01 8.57
CA LEU A 633 23.55 -16.48 7.35
C LEU A 633 22.02 -16.41 7.45
N ARG A 634 21.36 -17.36 8.13
CA ARG A 634 19.90 -17.30 8.37
C ARG A 634 19.54 -16.13 9.27
N ASP A 635 20.28 -15.93 10.35
CA ASP A 635 20.05 -14.81 11.28
C ASP A 635 20.24 -13.46 10.57
N GLN A 636 21.27 -13.33 9.73
CA GLN A 636 21.48 -12.15 8.88
C GLN A 636 20.35 -11.94 7.87
N LEU A 637 19.86 -13.02 7.24
CA LEU A 637 18.75 -12.96 6.29
C LEU A 637 17.45 -12.52 6.97
N GLU A 638 17.18 -13.03 8.18
CA GLU A 638 16.03 -12.65 8.97
C GLU A 638 16.10 -11.18 9.40
N GLY A 639 17.26 -10.74 9.91
CA GLY A 639 17.51 -9.34 10.25
C GLY A 639 17.33 -8.39 9.06
N ALA A 640 17.91 -8.73 7.90
CA ALA A 640 17.74 -7.94 6.68
C ALA A 640 16.28 -7.93 6.18
N SER A 641 15.54 -9.02 6.36
CA SER A 641 14.12 -9.08 6.01
C SER A 641 13.26 -8.21 6.93
N GLN A 642 13.55 -8.18 8.23
CA GLN A 642 12.91 -7.29 9.19
C GLN A 642 13.20 -5.80 8.88
N GLU A 643 14.44 -5.46 8.52
CA GLU A 643 14.81 -4.10 8.09
C GLU A 643 14.03 -3.67 6.84
N ILE A 644 13.90 -4.54 5.83
CA ILE A 644 13.12 -4.28 4.63
C ILE A 644 11.64 -4.04 4.98
N GLU A 645 11.07 -4.82 5.90
CA GLU A 645 9.68 -4.65 6.32
C GLU A 645 9.46 -3.34 7.08
N SER A 646 10.41 -2.96 7.94
CA SER A 646 10.41 -1.64 8.59
C SER A 646 10.48 -0.49 7.57
N LEU A 647 11.33 -0.62 6.54
CA LEU A 647 11.42 0.38 5.47
C LEU A 647 10.14 0.43 4.62
N LYS A 648 9.47 -0.71 4.37
CA LYS A 648 8.16 -0.71 3.70
C LYS A 648 7.12 0.06 4.51
N SER A 649 7.02 -0.18 5.81
CA SER A 649 6.11 0.55 6.70
C SER A 649 6.38 2.06 6.62
N ARG A 650 7.65 2.48 6.75
CA ARG A 650 8.03 3.90 6.66
C ARG A 650 7.68 4.52 5.31
N ILE A 651 7.84 3.79 4.21
CA ILE A 651 7.47 4.26 2.86
C ILE A 651 5.96 4.49 2.78
N VAL A 652 5.14 3.56 3.30
CA VAL A 652 3.69 3.71 3.34
C VAL A 652 3.31 4.94 4.17
N ASP A 653 3.93 5.15 5.33
CA ASP A 653 3.68 6.34 6.17
C ASP A 653 3.97 7.64 5.40
N PHE A 654 5.07 7.70 4.64
CA PHE A 654 5.41 8.87 3.81
C PHE A 654 4.46 9.06 2.63
N GLU A 655 4.03 7.99 1.97
CA GLU A 655 3.06 8.02 0.87
C GLU A 655 1.70 8.52 1.35
N GLU A 656 1.22 7.99 2.49
CA GLU A 656 -0.02 8.46 3.13
C GLU A 656 0.05 9.93 3.55
N GLU A 657 1.19 10.39 4.09
CA GLU A 657 1.36 11.79 4.47
C GLU A 657 1.39 12.72 3.24
N LEU A 658 2.02 12.30 2.13
CA LEU A 658 1.96 13.03 0.86
C LEU A 658 0.54 13.12 0.31
N GLU A 659 -0.22 12.02 0.36
CA GLU A 659 -1.62 12.00 -0.06
C GLU A 659 -2.49 12.89 0.85
N ARG A 660 -2.29 12.86 2.17
CA ARG A 660 -2.95 13.77 3.11
C ARG A 660 -2.67 15.22 2.75
N GLN A 661 -1.41 15.59 2.50
CA GLN A 661 -1.04 16.96 2.13
C GLN A 661 -1.62 17.39 0.77
N ALA A 662 -1.60 16.51 -0.23
CA ALA A 662 -2.19 16.77 -1.54
C ALA A 662 -3.70 16.98 -1.45
N LYS A 663 -4.38 16.12 -0.69
CA LYS A 663 -5.83 16.20 -0.44
C LYS A 663 -6.18 17.46 0.34
N LYS A 664 -5.43 17.80 1.38
CA LYS A 664 -5.58 19.05 2.14
C LYS A 664 -5.49 20.27 1.23
N LYS A 665 -4.49 20.32 0.33
CA LYS A 665 -4.36 21.41 -0.65
C LYS A 665 -5.53 21.46 -1.64
N ALA A 666 -5.96 20.31 -2.15
CA ALA A 666 -7.10 20.23 -3.06
C ALA A 666 -8.41 20.67 -2.39
N ASP A 667 -8.63 20.28 -1.13
CA ASP A 667 -9.81 20.64 -0.36
C ASP A 667 -9.79 22.12 0.06
N GLU A 668 -8.62 22.67 0.41
CA GLU A 668 -8.46 24.11 0.65
C GLU A 668 -8.70 24.92 -0.62
N GLU A 669 -8.22 24.46 -1.78
CA GLU A 669 -8.46 25.12 -3.06
C GLU A 669 -9.95 25.05 -3.47
N LYS A 670 -10.59 23.89 -3.29
CA LYS A 670 -12.05 23.73 -3.47
C LYS A 670 -12.83 24.62 -2.51
N ALA A 671 -12.44 24.69 -1.25
CA ALA A 671 -13.05 25.58 -0.26
C ALA A 671 -12.89 27.05 -0.65
N ARG A 672 -11.71 27.48 -1.13
CA ARG A 672 -11.52 28.84 -1.67
C ARG A 672 -12.41 29.13 -2.88
N LYS A 673 -12.64 28.14 -3.76
CA LYS A 673 -13.52 28.26 -4.93
C LYS A 673 -15.01 28.26 -4.57
N LEU A 674 -15.41 27.66 -3.45
CA LEU A 674 -16.82 27.50 -3.03
C LEU A 674 -17.31 28.53 -2.01
N ARG A 675 -16.42 29.30 -1.37
CA ARG A 675 -16.84 30.30 -0.38
C ARG A 675 -17.67 31.43 -1.00
N GLN A 676 -18.93 31.54 -0.60
CA GLN A 676 -19.77 32.73 -0.75
C GLN A 676 -20.05 33.30 0.64
N CYS A 677 -20.20 34.62 0.73
CA CYS A 677 -20.54 35.26 1.99
C CYS A 677 -21.96 34.82 2.41
N LEU A 678 -22.10 34.34 3.64
CA LEU A 678 -23.36 33.87 4.23
C LEU A 678 -24.39 34.99 4.44
N THR A 679 -24.02 36.26 4.23
CA THR A 679 -24.99 37.36 4.24
C THR A 679 -25.77 37.37 2.92
N PRO A 680 -27.10 37.21 2.96
CA PRO A 680 -27.92 37.37 1.78
C PRO A 680 -27.67 38.77 1.19
N GLN A 681 -27.44 38.85 -0.13
CA GLN A 681 -27.12 40.09 -0.89
C GLN A 681 -25.65 40.59 -0.82
N CYS A 682 -24.71 39.82 -0.24
CA CYS A 682 -23.29 40.19 -0.24
C CYS A 682 -22.51 39.53 -1.38
N ASP A 683 -22.08 40.34 -2.35
CA ASP A 683 -21.26 39.92 -3.51
C ASP A 683 -19.73 40.00 -3.26
N ALA A 684 -19.30 39.75 -2.03
CA ALA A 684 -17.87 39.77 -1.71
C ALA A 684 -17.12 38.66 -2.50
N PRO A 685 -16.00 38.99 -3.17
CA PRO A 685 -15.18 38.01 -3.88
C PRO A 685 -14.81 36.82 -2.99
N ARG A 686 -14.91 35.61 -3.54
CA ARG A 686 -14.82 34.33 -2.79
C ARG A 686 -13.54 34.17 -1.94
N TYR A 687 -12.45 34.83 -2.32
CA TYR A 687 -11.18 34.83 -1.59
C TYR A 687 -11.13 35.78 -0.37
N LEU A 688 -12.10 36.70 -0.23
CA LEU A 688 -12.24 37.62 0.93
C LEU A 688 -13.16 37.09 2.02
N VAL A 689 -13.82 35.95 1.79
CA VAL A 689 -14.67 35.27 2.75
C VAL A 689 -13.79 34.41 3.65
N GLY A 690 -13.74 34.77 4.94
CA GLY A 690 -12.95 34.07 5.94
C GLY A 690 -13.50 32.67 6.23
N THR A 691 -12.82 31.94 7.12
CA THR A 691 -13.32 30.64 7.61
C THR A 691 -14.64 30.75 8.38
N SER A 692 -15.05 31.96 8.76
CA SER A 692 -16.36 32.25 9.36
C SER A 692 -17.52 32.23 8.38
N GLY A 693 -17.26 32.12 7.07
CA GLY A 693 -18.29 32.16 6.03
C GLY A 693 -18.85 33.56 5.74
N TYR A 694 -18.36 34.60 6.42
CA TYR A 694 -18.68 36.00 6.15
C TYR A 694 -17.46 36.71 5.56
N CYS A 695 -17.68 37.66 4.65
CA CYS A 695 -16.63 38.60 4.28
C CYS A 695 -16.40 39.58 5.43
N LYS A 696 -15.20 40.16 5.49
CA LYS A 696 -14.79 41.03 6.59
C LYS A 696 -15.76 42.20 6.82
N GLU A 697 -16.35 42.76 5.76
CA GLU A 697 -17.35 43.85 5.86
C GLU A 697 -18.67 43.39 6.49
N CYS A 698 -19.11 42.17 6.21
CA CYS A 698 -20.30 41.58 6.81
C CYS A 698 -20.07 41.14 8.26
N GLU A 699 -18.85 40.68 8.57
CA GLU A 699 -18.43 40.34 9.93
C GLU A 699 -18.34 41.61 10.81
N GLU A 700 -17.92 42.74 10.23
CA GLU A 700 -17.91 44.05 10.87
C GLU A 700 -19.33 44.65 11.00
N ARG A 701 -20.20 44.54 9.98
CA ARG A 701 -21.62 45.02 10.04
C ARG A 701 -22.51 44.23 11.00
N THR A 702 -22.25 42.94 11.19
CA THR A 702 -22.98 42.10 12.16
C THR A 702 -22.54 42.35 13.61
N GLY A 703 -21.67 43.33 13.87
CA GLY A 703 -21.25 43.70 15.21
C GLY A 703 -20.33 42.68 15.87
N ARG A 704 -19.58 41.89 15.08
CA ARG A 704 -18.53 41.01 15.59
C ARG A 704 -17.15 41.61 15.30
N SER A 705 -16.86 42.79 15.85
CA SER A 705 -15.48 43.27 15.90
C SER A 705 -15.00 43.57 17.34
N SER A 706 -14.08 42.71 17.79
CA SER A 706 -13.02 42.97 18.78
C SER A 706 -13.35 43.12 20.28
N THR A 707 -13.66 41.99 20.94
CA THR A 707 -13.01 41.64 22.22
C THR A 707 -11.95 40.57 21.95
N THR A 708 -10.87 40.97 21.30
CA THR A 708 -9.74 40.09 20.98
C THR A 708 -8.54 40.41 21.86
N ARG A 709 -8.66 40.07 23.15
CA ARG A 709 -7.48 39.73 23.96
C ARG A 709 -7.58 38.37 24.68
N ASP A 710 -8.78 37.84 24.92
CA ASP A 710 -8.94 36.52 25.55
C ASP A 710 -9.17 35.34 24.57
N VAL A 711 -9.47 35.63 23.31
CA VAL A 711 -9.79 34.57 22.33
C VAL A 711 -8.53 33.92 21.71
N LYS A 712 -7.34 34.50 21.91
CA LYS A 712 -6.07 33.87 21.45
C LYS A 712 -5.65 32.67 22.31
N GLN A 713 -6.12 32.57 23.56
CA GLN A 713 -5.90 31.36 24.37
C GLN A 713 -6.96 30.26 24.12
N GLN A 714 -8.14 30.61 23.58
CA GLN A 714 -9.18 29.63 23.25
C GLN A 714 -9.11 29.10 21.81
N ARG A 715 -8.56 29.87 20.85
CA ARG A 715 -8.42 29.40 19.45
C ARG A 715 -7.21 28.50 19.23
N HIS A 716 -6.20 28.54 20.09
CA HIS A 716 -5.15 27.51 20.11
C HIS A 716 -5.62 26.14 20.62
N ARG A 717 -6.91 25.98 20.97
CA ARG A 717 -7.52 24.67 21.25
C ARG A 717 -8.41 24.11 20.13
N ARG A 718 -8.70 24.86 19.06
CA ARG A 718 -9.70 24.42 18.04
C ARG A 718 -9.14 24.00 16.68
N HIS A 719 -7.86 24.16 16.44
CA HIS A 719 -7.16 23.55 15.30
C HIS A 719 -5.81 22.99 15.76
N ARG A 720 -5.86 22.02 16.67
CA ARG A 720 -4.92 20.91 16.55
C ARG A 720 -5.51 19.96 15.51
N SER A 721 -4.70 19.54 14.56
CA SER A 721 -4.93 18.26 13.89
C SER A 721 -5.24 17.23 14.99
N TRP A 722 -6.43 16.63 14.94
CA TRP A 722 -6.87 15.67 15.96
C TRP A 722 -6.27 14.27 15.75
N ASP A 723 -5.33 14.13 14.81
CA ASP A 723 -4.58 12.89 14.61
C ASP A 723 -3.44 12.72 15.66
N ASP A 724 -3.17 13.72 16.52
CA ASP A 724 -2.08 13.71 17.53
C ASP A 724 -2.56 13.85 19.01
N ALA A 725 -3.79 13.45 19.33
CA ALA A 725 -4.36 13.69 20.66
C ALA A 725 -4.24 12.48 21.62
N ASN A 726 -3.07 12.32 22.25
CA ASN A 726 -2.96 11.57 23.50
C ASN A 726 -3.64 12.38 24.64
N ILE A 727 -4.95 12.20 24.84
CA ILE A 727 -5.72 12.88 25.90
C ILE A 727 -5.66 12.03 27.17
N GLY A 728 -4.61 12.26 27.96
CA GLY A 728 -4.39 11.60 29.26
C GLY A 728 -3.87 12.50 30.37
N GLY A 729 -4.00 13.83 30.23
CA GLY A 729 -3.50 14.78 31.23
C GLY A 729 -4.42 14.91 32.45
N ILE A 730 -3.97 14.39 33.60
CA ILE A 730 -4.60 14.44 34.94
C ILE A 730 -4.90 15.88 35.44
N ALA A 731 -4.42 16.93 34.76
CA ALA A 731 -4.48 18.33 35.22
C ALA A 731 -5.82 19.07 34.99
N VAL A 732 -6.83 18.48 34.33
CA VAL A 732 -8.13 19.15 34.06
C VAL A 732 -9.18 18.92 35.17
N ARG A 733 -8.88 18.13 36.20
CA ARG A 733 -9.85 17.64 37.20
C ARG A 733 -10.39 18.66 38.23
N LYS A 734 -10.25 19.98 38.04
CA LYS A 734 -10.64 20.98 39.07
C LYS A 734 -11.86 21.87 38.75
N SER A 735 -12.57 21.67 37.64
CA SER A 735 -13.72 22.54 37.31
C SER A 735 -14.91 21.85 36.64
N VAL A 736 -15.18 20.58 36.93
CA VAL A 736 -16.34 19.86 36.37
C VAL A 736 -17.52 20.00 37.35
N LYS A 737 -18.60 20.65 36.91
CA LYS A 737 -19.77 21.02 37.75
C LYS A 737 -20.81 19.90 37.89
N ASN A 738 -20.68 18.82 37.12
CA ASN A 738 -21.73 17.79 36.99
C ASN A 738 -21.49 16.56 37.90
N ILE A 739 -21.64 16.78 39.21
CA ILE A 739 -21.50 15.74 40.26
C ILE A 739 -22.34 14.48 39.97
N PRO A 740 -23.59 14.57 39.48
CA PRO A 740 -24.41 13.39 39.19
C PRO A 740 -23.82 12.49 38.09
N VAL A 741 -23.31 13.08 37.00
CA VAL A 741 -22.69 12.32 35.88
C VAL A 741 -21.39 11.65 36.34
N MET A 742 -20.57 12.35 37.13
CA MET A 742 -19.32 11.79 37.67
C MET A 742 -19.56 10.61 38.61
N ASN A 743 -20.64 10.63 39.40
CA ASN A 743 -21.01 9.49 40.26
C ASN A 743 -21.37 8.26 39.42
N ILE A 744 -22.11 8.45 38.32
CA ILE A 744 -22.43 7.36 37.40
C ILE A 744 -21.16 6.82 36.73
N VAL A 745 -20.26 7.70 36.29
CA VAL A 745 -18.97 7.29 35.68
C VAL A 745 -18.12 6.47 36.66
N ARG A 746 -18.10 6.82 37.95
CA ARG A 746 -17.42 6.00 38.97
C ARG A 746 -18.01 4.59 39.09
N VAL A 747 -19.34 4.47 39.03
CA VAL A 747 -20.01 3.16 39.03
C VAL A 747 -19.64 2.37 37.76
N LEU A 748 -19.64 3.00 36.59
CA LEU A 748 -19.25 2.37 35.33
C LEU A 748 -17.78 1.92 35.31
N ASN A 749 -16.89 2.63 36.01
CA ASN A 749 -15.47 2.29 36.14
C ASN A 749 -15.16 1.35 37.32
N GLY A 750 -16.15 0.99 38.14
CA GLY A 750 -15.96 0.15 39.32
C GLY A 750 -15.28 0.84 40.51
N GLU A 751 -15.22 2.18 40.56
CA GLU A 751 -14.53 2.96 41.61
C GLU A 751 -15.38 3.17 42.89
N GLY A 752 -16.21 2.20 43.27
CA GLY A 752 -17.20 2.33 44.34
C GLY A 752 -17.08 1.30 45.46
N SER A 753 -16.08 1.46 46.34
CA SER A 753 -16.05 1.08 47.78
C SER A 753 -14.59 0.81 48.18
N GLU A 754 -14.06 1.54 49.17
CA GLU A 754 -12.76 1.23 49.78
C GLU A 754 -12.78 -0.04 50.65
N ASP A 755 -13.90 -0.78 50.70
CA ASP A 755 -13.96 -2.08 51.36
C ASP A 755 -13.57 -3.22 50.41
N SER A 756 -12.33 -3.66 50.63
CA SER A 756 -11.56 -4.74 50.00
C SER A 756 -12.18 -6.16 49.95
N ARG A 757 -13.51 -6.33 49.78
CA ARG A 757 -14.16 -7.66 49.64
C ARG A 757 -15.42 -7.73 48.77
N VAL A 758 -15.75 -6.71 47.96
CA VAL A 758 -16.96 -6.76 47.11
C VAL A 758 -16.59 -7.25 45.71
N GLU A 759 -17.27 -8.31 45.25
CA GLU A 759 -17.25 -8.78 43.87
C GLU A 759 -17.49 -7.59 42.92
N GLY A 760 -16.89 -7.60 41.72
CA GLY A 760 -17.02 -6.50 40.75
C GLY A 760 -18.48 -6.08 40.53
N PRO A 761 -18.74 -4.83 40.07
CA PRO A 761 -20.10 -4.30 39.99
C PRO A 761 -21.03 -5.25 39.22
N ASP A 762 -22.13 -5.64 39.86
CA ASP A 762 -23.13 -6.55 39.28
C ASP A 762 -23.65 -6.00 37.94
N GLU A 763 -23.90 -6.89 36.98
CA GLU A 763 -24.42 -6.53 35.65
C GLU A 763 -25.69 -5.67 35.73
N GLN A 764 -26.55 -5.93 36.73
CA GLN A 764 -27.76 -5.14 36.98
C GLN A 764 -27.44 -3.70 37.44
N GLN A 765 -26.39 -3.51 38.24
CA GLN A 765 -25.97 -2.18 38.71
C GLN A 765 -25.39 -1.35 37.57
N LEU A 766 -24.57 -1.96 36.70
CA LEU A 766 -24.04 -1.32 35.49
C LEU A 766 -25.16 -0.94 34.52
N LEU A 767 -26.14 -1.83 34.34
CA LEU A 767 -27.29 -1.58 33.48
C LEU A 767 -28.16 -0.43 33.99
N GLU A 768 -28.44 -0.39 35.30
CA GLU A 768 -29.22 0.68 35.90
C GLU A 768 -28.48 2.02 35.81
N ALA A 769 -27.17 2.03 36.04
CA ALA A 769 -26.32 3.21 35.86
C ALA A 769 -26.35 3.74 34.41
N LEU A 770 -26.26 2.87 33.39
CA LEU A 770 -26.38 3.24 31.99
C LEU A 770 -27.76 3.77 31.61
N LYS A 771 -28.83 3.18 32.14
CA LYS A 771 -30.21 3.66 31.93
C LYS A 771 -30.43 5.03 32.55
N GLN A 772 -29.93 5.23 33.77
CA GLN A 772 -29.98 6.52 34.46
C GLN A 772 -29.23 7.58 33.66
N LEU A 773 -28.02 7.29 33.19
CA LEU A 773 -27.26 8.18 32.31
C LEU A 773 -28.04 8.53 31.04
N THR A 774 -28.56 7.51 30.35
CA THR A 774 -29.32 7.68 29.11
C THR A 774 -30.58 8.52 29.32
N SER A 775 -31.28 8.33 30.45
CA SER A 775 -32.45 9.12 30.83
C SER A 775 -32.09 10.58 31.07
N MET A 776 -31.03 10.84 31.86
CA MET A 776 -30.54 12.19 32.13
C MET A 776 -30.17 12.94 30.85
N LEU A 777 -29.46 12.29 29.94
CA LEU A 777 -29.03 12.88 28.66
C LEU A 777 -30.18 13.16 27.70
N LYS A 778 -31.32 12.46 27.84
CA LYS A 778 -32.54 12.76 27.07
C LYS A 778 -33.31 13.94 27.66
N THR A 779 -33.27 14.13 28.98
CA THR A 779 -33.99 15.22 29.65
C THR A 779 -33.26 16.55 29.57
N ASP A 780 -31.93 16.53 29.59
CA ASP A 780 -31.10 17.74 29.58
C ASP A 780 -30.00 17.63 28.53
N GLU A 781 -30.27 18.26 27.38
CA GLU A 781 -29.33 18.33 26.25
C GLU A 781 -28.04 19.09 26.60
N GLY A 782 -28.08 20.01 27.58
CA GLY A 782 -26.90 20.77 28.03
C GLY A 782 -25.85 19.91 28.72
N LEU A 783 -26.24 18.76 29.27
CA LEU A 783 -25.29 17.79 29.85
C LEU A 783 -24.35 17.18 28.82
N LYS A 784 -24.73 17.17 27.53
CA LYS A 784 -23.93 16.58 26.46
C LYS A 784 -22.60 17.31 26.24
N ASP A 785 -22.54 18.61 26.57
CA ASP A 785 -21.34 19.44 26.44
C ASP A 785 -20.24 19.06 27.43
N ASP A 786 -20.60 18.52 28.60
CA ASP A 786 -19.69 18.16 29.70
C ASP A 786 -19.18 16.70 29.62
N LEU A 787 -19.75 15.87 28.75
CA LEU A 787 -19.46 14.42 28.70
C LEU A 787 -18.01 14.08 28.37
N PRO A 788 -17.32 14.79 27.46
CA PRO A 788 -15.90 14.55 27.20
C PRO A 788 -15.04 14.78 28.45
N GLU A 789 -15.31 15.86 29.19
CA GLU A 789 -14.60 16.22 30.41
C GLU A 789 -14.89 15.24 31.56
N CYS A 790 -16.08 14.63 31.56
CA CYS A 790 -16.47 13.58 32.51
C CYS A 790 -15.99 12.18 32.12
N LEU A 791 -15.30 12.02 30.98
CA LEU A 791 -14.85 10.72 30.43
C LEU A 791 -15.98 9.70 30.18
N VAL A 792 -17.23 10.16 30.06
CA VAL A 792 -18.40 9.28 29.88
C VAL A 792 -18.26 8.41 28.62
N ILE A 793 -17.86 9.02 27.51
CA ILE A 793 -17.68 8.31 26.23
C ILE A 793 -16.66 7.19 26.38
N LYS A 794 -15.51 7.47 27.00
CA LYS A 794 -14.45 6.49 27.22
C LYS A 794 -14.90 5.37 28.16
N SER A 795 -15.62 5.68 29.23
CA SER A 795 -16.16 4.68 30.16
C SER A 795 -17.21 3.78 29.51
N VAL A 796 -18.13 4.32 28.71
CA VAL A 796 -19.13 3.50 27.98
C VAL A 796 -18.45 2.60 26.94
N LEU A 797 -17.46 3.11 26.20
CA LEU A 797 -16.70 2.30 25.25
C LEU A 797 -15.85 1.22 25.96
N ALA A 798 -15.22 1.53 27.09
CA ALA A 798 -14.51 0.55 27.90
C ALA A 798 -15.44 -0.56 28.39
N LEU A 799 -16.65 -0.20 28.82
CA LEU A 799 -17.67 -1.16 29.24
C LEU A 799 -18.10 -2.07 28.08
N MET A 800 -18.28 -1.53 26.86
CA MET A 800 -18.53 -2.36 25.67
C MET A 800 -17.40 -3.34 25.39
N HIS A 801 -16.14 -2.97 25.64
CA HIS A 801 -15.01 -3.88 25.47
C HIS A 801 -14.90 -4.95 26.55
N GLN A 802 -15.27 -4.63 27.79
CA GLN A 802 -15.22 -5.58 28.90
C GLN A 802 -16.37 -6.59 28.84
N GLN A 803 -17.57 -6.13 28.48
CA GLN A 803 -18.81 -6.91 28.54
C GLN A 803 -19.28 -7.35 27.14
N LYS A 804 -18.38 -7.93 26.34
CA LYS A 804 -18.66 -8.32 24.94
C LYS A 804 -19.76 -9.39 24.79
N SER A 805 -19.95 -10.22 25.82
CA SER A 805 -20.91 -11.34 25.82
C SER A 805 -22.31 -10.98 26.30
N SER A 806 -22.51 -9.85 26.99
CA SER A 806 -23.83 -9.43 27.47
C SER A 806 -24.58 -8.63 26.40
N LEU A 807 -25.60 -9.24 25.79
CA LEU A 807 -26.49 -8.57 24.85
C LEU A 807 -27.14 -7.33 25.48
N VAL A 808 -27.55 -7.43 26.75
CA VAL A 808 -28.30 -6.37 27.44
C VAL A 808 -27.43 -5.13 27.66
N LEU A 809 -26.17 -5.31 28.08
CA LEU A 809 -25.23 -4.21 28.26
C LEU A 809 -24.78 -3.61 26.92
N GLN A 810 -24.53 -4.45 25.89
CA GLN A 810 -24.16 -3.95 24.56
C GLN A 810 -25.27 -3.11 23.94
N LEU A 811 -26.52 -3.55 24.06
CA LEU A 811 -27.70 -2.80 23.63
C LEU A 811 -27.79 -1.45 24.33
N GLU A 812 -27.66 -1.43 25.66
CA GLU A 812 -27.81 -0.19 26.42
C GLU A 812 -26.63 0.77 26.19
N CYS A 813 -25.41 0.26 26.00
CA CYS A 813 -24.27 1.08 25.59
C CYS A 813 -24.51 1.74 24.22
N CYS A 814 -24.98 0.98 23.23
CA CYS A 814 -25.28 1.53 21.89
C CYS A 814 -26.42 2.56 21.94
N ARG A 815 -27.44 2.36 22.79
CA ARG A 815 -28.51 3.35 23.04
C ARG A 815 -27.98 4.61 23.70
N CYS A 816 -27.15 4.45 24.73
CA CYS A 816 -26.54 5.56 25.44
C CYS A 816 -25.70 6.41 24.47
N LEU A 817 -24.78 5.77 23.73
CA LEU A 817 -23.97 6.44 22.72
C LEU A 817 -24.83 7.10 21.64
N SER A 818 -25.93 6.46 21.21
CA SER A 818 -26.85 7.07 20.25
C SER A 818 -27.43 8.39 20.75
N VAL A 819 -27.80 8.47 22.03
CA VAL A 819 -28.27 9.72 22.66
C VAL A 819 -27.13 10.73 22.79
N VAL A 820 -25.95 10.28 23.22
CA VAL A 820 -24.75 11.13 23.39
C VAL A 820 -24.41 11.88 22.09
N VAL A 821 -24.55 11.22 20.94
CA VAL A 821 -24.21 11.80 19.64
C VAL A 821 -25.38 12.46 18.92
N PHE A 822 -26.61 12.16 19.30
CA PHE A 822 -27.81 12.73 18.67
C PHE A 822 -27.84 14.26 18.85
N SER A 823 -28.02 14.96 17.72
CA SER A 823 -27.97 16.43 17.61
C SER A 823 -26.72 17.11 18.19
N HIS A 824 -25.60 16.38 18.29
CA HIS A 824 -24.39 16.88 18.96
C HIS A 824 -23.09 16.57 18.21
N ASP A 825 -22.71 17.47 17.29
CA ASP A 825 -21.59 17.26 16.36
C ASP A 825 -20.24 17.04 17.03
N ARG A 826 -19.97 17.74 18.15
CA ARG A 826 -18.75 17.54 18.95
C ARG A 826 -18.64 16.11 19.47
N ASN A 827 -19.75 15.52 19.91
CA ASN A 827 -19.74 14.18 20.49
C ASN A 827 -19.68 13.10 19.40
N ARG A 828 -20.32 13.33 18.23
CA ARG A 828 -20.16 12.46 17.05
C ARG A 828 -18.68 12.28 16.67
N LEU A 829 -17.90 13.36 16.67
CA LEU A 829 -16.47 13.32 16.36
C LEU A 829 -15.67 12.60 17.44
N ILE A 830 -15.93 12.89 18.72
CA ILE A 830 -15.19 12.29 19.84
C ILE A 830 -15.45 10.78 19.93
N VAL A 831 -16.70 10.32 19.76
CA VAL A 831 -17.01 8.88 19.80
C VAL A 831 -16.23 8.13 18.72
N VAL A 832 -16.13 8.66 17.49
CA VAL A 832 -15.35 8.03 16.42
C VAL A 832 -13.84 8.12 16.69
N ALA A 833 -13.35 9.26 17.19
CA ALA A 833 -11.93 9.45 17.50
C ALA A 833 -11.44 8.53 18.63
N GLU A 834 -12.28 8.22 19.61
CA GLU A 834 -12.01 7.24 20.69
C GLU A 834 -12.18 5.78 20.24
N GLY A 835 -12.32 5.53 18.93
CA GLY A 835 -12.45 4.18 18.37
C GLY A 835 -13.84 3.56 18.56
N GLY A 836 -14.89 4.36 18.68
CA GLY A 836 -16.24 3.87 18.99
C GLY A 836 -16.94 3.11 17.86
N VAL A 837 -16.41 3.09 16.63
CA VAL A 837 -17.00 2.36 15.50
C VAL A 837 -16.78 0.85 15.64
N ASP A 838 -15.54 0.41 15.92
CA ASP A 838 -15.19 -1.02 15.99
C ASP A 838 -15.99 -1.79 17.05
N PRO A 839 -16.23 -1.28 18.28
CA PRO A 839 -17.03 -1.97 19.28
C PRO A 839 -18.48 -2.15 18.84
N VAL A 840 -19.05 -1.18 18.13
CA VAL A 840 -20.43 -1.25 17.60
C VAL A 840 -20.51 -2.33 16.53
N LEU A 841 -19.57 -2.36 15.59
CA LEU A 841 -19.53 -3.38 14.54
C LEU A 841 -19.25 -4.78 15.11
N ALA A 842 -18.37 -4.89 16.12
CA ALA A 842 -18.11 -6.14 16.82
C ALA A 842 -19.38 -6.65 17.53
N ALA A 843 -20.15 -5.76 18.15
CA ALA A 843 -21.41 -6.13 18.79
C ALA A 843 -22.50 -6.51 17.76
N MET A 844 -22.59 -5.82 16.62
CA MET A 844 -23.45 -6.26 15.50
C MET A 844 -23.09 -7.68 15.04
N LYS A 845 -21.80 -8.00 14.92
CA LYS A 845 -21.33 -9.32 14.51
C LYS A 845 -21.61 -10.41 15.55
N SER A 846 -21.31 -10.14 16.82
CA SER A 846 -21.54 -11.11 17.92
C SER A 846 -23.02 -11.43 18.10
N PHE A 847 -23.89 -10.43 17.93
CA PHE A 847 -25.34 -10.57 18.08
C PHE A 847 -26.08 -10.40 16.75
N HIS A 848 -25.53 -10.98 15.69
CA HIS A 848 -26.07 -10.94 14.32
C HIS A 848 -27.50 -11.49 14.20
N LEU A 849 -27.93 -12.39 15.10
CA LEU A 849 -29.28 -12.94 15.16
C LEU A 849 -30.24 -12.20 16.11
N GLU A 850 -29.82 -11.05 16.66
CA GLU A 850 -30.66 -10.23 17.55
C GLU A 850 -31.10 -8.93 16.86
N HIS A 851 -32.34 -8.89 16.37
CA HIS A 851 -32.88 -7.75 15.59
C HIS A 851 -32.74 -6.41 16.33
N LYS A 852 -32.95 -6.36 17.65
CA LYS A 852 -32.80 -5.12 18.44
C LYS A 852 -31.37 -4.60 18.44
N MET A 853 -30.37 -5.48 18.39
CA MET A 853 -28.97 -5.08 18.34
C MET A 853 -28.64 -4.48 16.99
N GLN A 854 -29.11 -5.10 15.91
CA GLN A 854 -28.94 -4.58 14.56
C GLN A 854 -29.61 -3.21 14.40
N GLU A 855 -30.86 -3.06 14.83
CA GLU A 855 -31.58 -1.78 14.78
C GLU A 855 -30.86 -0.67 15.54
N THR A 856 -30.47 -0.94 16.79
CA THR A 856 -29.82 0.06 17.66
C THR A 856 -28.47 0.47 17.09
N SER A 857 -27.72 -0.48 16.54
CA SER A 857 -26.41 -0.20 15.94
C SER A 857 -26.54 0.57 14.63
N CYS A 858 -27.49 0.24 13.76
CA CYS A 858 -27.79 1.02 12.55
C CYS A 858 -28.18 2.46 12.89
N VAL A 859 -28.95 2.68 13.97
CA VAL A 859 -29.28 4.04 14.46
C VAL A 859 -28.03 4.78 14.93
N LEU A 860 -27.16 4.12 15.70
CA LEU A 860 -25.92 4.71 16.17
C LEU A 860 -25.01 5.10 15.00
N LEU A 861 -24.78 4.19 14.04
CA LEU A 861 -24.00 4.46 12.83
C LEU A 861 -24.59 5.62 12.01
N THR A 862 -25.92 5.66 11.87
CA THR A 862 -26.63 6.77 11.21
C THR A 862 -26.33 8.09 11.90
N ASN A 863 -26.44 8.13 13.23
CA ASN A 863 -26.13 9.32 13.99
C ASN A 863 -24.65 9.70 13.88
N LEU A 864 -23.71 8.75 13.93
CA LEU A 864 -22.30 9.05 13.77
C LEU A 864 -21.98 9.63 12.39
N ALA A 865 -22.65 9.15 11.33
CA ALA A 865 -22.47 9.57 9.95
C ALA A 865 -23.16 10.91 9.60
N HIS A 866 -24.19 11.31 10.35
CA HIS A 866 -25.02 12.47 10.00
C HIS A 866 -24.22 13.77 9.95
N ASN A 867 -24.29 14.47 8.80
CA ASN A 867 -23.57 15.71 8.50
C ASN A 867 -22.05 15.67 8.77
N CYS A 868 -21.44 14.49 8.78
CA CYS A 868 -20.02 14.33 9.11
C CYS A 868 -19.32 13.40 8.12
N GLU A 869 -18.69 14.00 7.09
CA GLU A 869 -17.99 13.26 6.04
C GLU A 869 -16.79 12.46 6.58
N THR A 870 -16.08 12.98 7.58
CA THR A 870 -14.97 12.26 8.23
C THR A 870 -15.46 10.98 8.90
N ASN A 871 -16.59 11.04 9.60
CA ASN A 871 -17.16 9.86 10.25
C ASN A 871 -17.72 8.85 9.24
N ARG A 872 -18.35 9.30 8.16
CA ARG A 872 -18.79 8.42 7.06
C ARG A 872 -17.63 7.58 6.52
N LYS A 873 -16.47 8.21 6.27
CA LYS A 873 -15.26 7.52 5.82
C LYS A 873 -14.73 6.54 6.85
N ARG A 874 -14.63 6.94 8.12
CA ARG A 874 -14.21 6.02 9.20
C ARG A 874 -15.15 4.82 9.35
N ILE A 875 -16.46 5.02 9.17
CA ILE A 875 -17.45 3.95 9.17
C ILE A 875 -17.27 3.04 7.95
N LEU A 876 -17.00 3.59 6.76
CA LEU A 876 -16.66 2.83 5.57
C LEU A 876 -15.38 1.98 5.79
N ASP A 877 -14.30 2.61 6.23
CA ASP A 877 -12.99 1.97 6.43
C ASP A 877 -13.05 0.83 7.46
N ALA A 878 -13.90 0.96 8.48
CA ALA A 878 -14.13 -0.08 9.48
C ALA A 878 -15.06 -1.22 9.00
N GLY A 879 -15.59 -1.17 7.77
CA GLY A 879 -16.52 -2.18 7.24
C GLY A 879 -17.97 -2.00 7.70
N GLY A 880 -18.37 -0.78 8.04
CA GLY A 880 -19.72 -0.48 8.55
C GLY A 880 -20.83 -0.67 7.51
N ILE A 881 -20.56 -0.45 6.22
CA ILE A 881 -21.54 -0.73 5.16
C ILE A 881 -21.81 -2.24 5.08
N ASP A 882 -20.76 -3.07 5.07
CA ASP A 882 -20.90 -4.53 5.05
C ASP A 882 -21.72 -5.04 6.25
N ALA A 883 -21.50 -4.47 7.44
CA ALA A 883 -22.28 -4.81 8.63
C ALA A 883 -23.77 -4.45 8.51
N VAL A 884 -24.09 -3.28 7.94
CA VAL A 884 -25.47 -2.87 7.66
C VAL A 884 -26.13 -3.79 6.63
N LEU A 885 -25.41 -4.18 5.57
CA LEU A 885 -25.92 -5.10 4.55
C LEU A 885 -26.14 -6.51 5.10
N GLN A 886 -25.23 -7.01 5.95
CA GLN A 886 -25.40 -8.28 6.65
C GLN A 886 -26.62 -8.27 7.57
N ALA A 887 -26.87 -7.16 8.28
CA ALA A 887 -28.08 -7.01 9.09
C ALA A 887 -29.36 -7.10 8.24
N MET A 888 -29.38 -6.46 7.07
CA MET A 888 -30.51 -6.54 6.13
C MET A 888 -30.72 -7.97 5.62
N GLN A 889 -29.64 -8.71 5.33
CA GLN A 889 -29.72 -10.09 4.86
C GLN A 889 -30.14 -11.08 5.96
N ALA A 890 -29.74 -10.85 7.21
CA ALA A 890 -30.13 -11.70 8.34
C ALA A 890 -31.63 -11.54 8.70
N PHE A 891 -32.22 -10.38 8.41
CA PHE A 891 -33.60 -10.05 8.76
C PHE A 891 -34.43 -9.49 7.59
N PRO A 892 -34.58 -10.23 6.48
CA PRO A 892 -35.18 -9.73 5.25
C PRO A 892 -36.62 -9.23 5.44
N GLU A 893 -37.39 -9.85 6.33
CA GLU A 893 -38.80 -9.53 6.59
C GLU A 893 -39.03 -8.64 7.83
N HIS A 894 -37.97 -8.32 8.59
CA HIS A 894 -38.11 -7.50 9.80
C HIS A 894 -38.10 -6.01 9.44
N CYS A 895 -39.28 -5.42 9.26
CA CYS A 895 -39.44 -4.01 8.88
C CYS A 895 -38.60 -3.04 9.73
N GLY A 896 -38.45 -3.33 11.03
CA GLY A 896 -37.63 -2.53 11.95
C GLY A 896 -36.15 -2.51 11.59
N VAL A 897 -35.57 -3.65 11.19
CA VAL A 897 -34.15 -3.72 10.79
C VAL A 897 -33.98 -3.09 9.42
N GLN A 898 -34.90 -3.40 8.50
CA GLN A 898 -34.87 -2.86 7.13
C GLN A 898 -34.92 -1.34 7.12
N LYS A 899 -35.87 -0.71 7.86
CA LYS A 899 -35.99 0.76 7.86
C LYS A 899 -34.75 1.45 8.46
N ARG A 900 -34.18 0.91 9.55
CA ARG A 900 -32.99 1.49 10.19
C ARG A 900 -31.75 1.33 9.31
N SER A 901 -31.66 0.22 8.59
CA SER A 901 -30.57 -0.06 7.66
C SER A 901 -30.67 0.80 6.40
N CYS A 902 -31.87 0.96 5.80
CA CYS A 902 -32.11 1.92 4.72
C CYS A 902 -31.77 3.35 5.15
N TRP A 903 -32.13 3.74 6.38
CA TRP A 903 -31.77 5.06 6.92
C TRP A 903 -30.26 5.24 7.12
N ALA A 904 -29.56 4.19 7.55
CA ALA A 904 -28.10 4.19 7.65
C ALA A 904 -27.43 4.33 6.27
N LEU A 905 -27.85 3.53 5.28
CA LEU A 905 -27.33 3.60 3.91
C LEU A 905 -27.63 4.95 3.27
N LEU A 906 -28.83 5.51 3.45
CA LEU A 906 -29.19 6.86 3.03
C LEU A 906 -28.21 7.90 3.60
N THR A 907 -27.90 7.82 4.89
CA THR A 907 -27.06 8.81 5.57
C THR A 907 -25.58 8.66 5.21
N LEU A 908 -25.14 7.44 4.94
CA LEU A 908 -23.80 7.12 4.45
C LEU A 908 -23.62 7.55 2.98
N ALA A 909 -24.67 7.47 2.16
CA ALA A 909 -24.72 7.95 0.77
C ALA A 909 -24.75 9.49 0.69
N GLY A 910 -23.71 10.13 1.23
CA GLY A 910 -23.58 11.59 1.29
C GLY A 910 -22.53 12.19 0.35
N SER A 911 -21.81 11.36 -0.41
CA SER A 911 -20.85 11.77 -1.43
C SER A 911 -20.75 10.68 -2.52
N ASP A 912 -20.33 11.04 -3.74
CA ASP A 912 -20.26 10.12 -4.88
C ASP A 912 -19.42 8.87 -4.56
N LEU A 913 -18.30 9.05 -3.85
CA LEU A 913 -17.42 7.94 -3.44
C LEU A 913 -18.14 6.97 -2.49
N MET A 914 -18.90 7.48 -1.53
CA MET A 914 -19.69 6.64 -0.63
C MET A 914 -20.82 5.93 -1.39
N CYS A 915 -21.47 6.62 -2.34
CA CYS A 915 -22.52 6.01 -3.17
C CYS A 915 -21.97 4.86 -4.02
N ASP A 916 -20.80 5.06 -4.65
CA ASP A 916 -20.12 4.01 -5.41
C ASP A 916 -19.72 2.83 -4.51
N SER A 917 -19.18 3.08 -3.31
CA SER A 917 -18.85 2.02 -2.34
C SER A 917 -20.07 1.22 -1.90
N ILE A 918 -21.18 1.88 -1.57
CA ILE A 918 -22.44 1.22 -1.18
C ILE A 918 -22.95 0.36 -2.34
N ALA A 919 -22.94 0.89 -3.57
CA ALA A 919 -23.40 0.16 -4.74
C ALA A 919 -22.52 -1.06 -5.07
N MET A 920 -21.20 -0.90 -5.01
CA MET A 920 -20.24 -1.99 -5.27
C MET A 920 -20.35 -3.15 -4.27
N GLN A 921 -20.74 -2.87 -3.03
CA GLN A 921 -21.01 -3.89 -2.01
C GLN A 921 -22.42 -4.52 -2.13
N GLY A 922 -23.20 -4.16 -3.14
CA GLY A 922 -24.55 -4.70 -3.37
C GLY A 922 -25.65 -3.97 -2.61
N GLY A 923 -25.39 -2.77 -2.09
CA GLY A 923 -26.37 -1.99 -1.32
C GLY A 923 -27.62 -1.61 -2.11
N LEU A 924 -27.51 -1.43 -3.44
CA LEU A 924 -28.67 -1.17 -4.29
C LEU A 924 -29.66 -2.34 -4.26
N GLY A 925 -29.17 -3.56 -4.47
CA GLY A 925 -29.98 -4.78 -4.42
C GLY A 925 -30.57 -5.02 -3.03
N ALA A 926 -29.81 -4.72 -1.97
CA ALA A 926 -30.31 -4.83 -0.60
C ALA A 926 -31.49 -3.86 -0.31
N ILE A 927 -31.41 -2.62 -0.77
CA ILE A 927 -32.51 -1.64 -0.61
C ILE A 927 -33.75 -2.07 -1.40
N ILE A 928 -33.58 -2.56 -2.63
CA ILE A 928 -34.66 -3.12 -3.44
C ILE A 928 -35.33 -4.29 -2.71
N ALA A 929 -34.54 -5.26 -2.24
CA ALA A 929 -35.04 -6.40 -1.51
C ALA A 929 -35.79 -5.99 -0.24
N ALA A 930 -35.28 -5.00 0.51
CA ALA A 930 -35.95 -4.45 1.68
C ALA A 930 -37.34 -3.89 1.34
N MET A 931 -37.44 -3.12 0.26
CA MET A 931 -38.71 -2.55 -0.20
C MET A 931 -39.68 -3.62 -0.70
N LEU A 932 -39.19 -4.69 -1.33
CA LEU A 932 -40.01 -5.81 -1.80
C LEU A 932 -40.49 -6.74 -0.67
N ASN A 933 -39.65 -6.99 0.33
CA ASN A 933 -39.98 -7.84 1.47
C ASN A 933 -40.85 -7.14 2.51
N CYS A 934 -40.78 -5.80 2.59
CA CYS A 934 -41.59 -4.97 3.49
C CYS A 934 -42.44 -3.93 2.72
N PRO A 935 -43.35 -4.36 1.82
CA PRO A 935 -44.12 -3.45 0.97
C PRO A 935 -45.21 -2.70 1.73
N ALA A 936 -45.58 -3.18 2.93
CA ALA A 936 -46.63 -2.59 3.78
C ALA A 936 -46.09 -1.65 4.88
N ASP A 937 -44.76 -1.52 5.04
CA ASP A 937 -44.16 -0.57 5.98
C ASP A 937 -43.77 0.73 5.27
N GLU A 938 -44.48 1.81 5.61
CA GLU A 938 -44.27 3.15 5.05
C GLU A 938 -42.84 3.66 5.26
N GLN A 939 -42.23 3.38 6.41
CA GLN A 939 -40.88 3.89 6.73
C GLN A 939 -39.82 3.16 5.91
N VAL A 940 -39.98 1.84 5.67
CA VAL A 940 -39.08 1.11 4.77
C VAL A 940 -39.17 1.68 3.36
N GLN A 941 -40.39 1.91 2.84
CA GLN A 941 -40.57 2.50 1.52
C GLN A 941 -39.99 3.91 1.42
N TYR A 942 -40.20 4.75 2.45
CA TYR A 942 -39.71 6.12 2.48
C TYR A 942 -38.18 6.18 2.53
N TYR A 943 -37.55 5.53 3.52
CA TYR A 943 -36.09 5.54 3.63
C TYR A 943 -35.41 4.78 2.50
N GLY A 944 -36.03 3.69 2.00
CA GLY A 944 -35.55 2.95 0.84
C GLY A 944 -35.57 3.80 -0.43
N SER A 945 -36.70 4.45 -0.73
CA SER A 945 -36.81 5.35 -1.89
C SER A 945 -35.84 6.53 -1.79
N TRP A 946 -35.67 7.11 -0.61
CA TRP A 946 -34.72 8.20 -0.43
C TRP A 946 -33.26 7.73 -0.58
N ALA A 947 -32.91 6.57 -0.03
CA ALA A 947 -31.59 5.98 -0.23
C ALA A 947 -31.31 5.75 -1.73
N LEU A 948 -32.31 5.23 -2.47
CA LEU A 948 -32.22 5.07 -3.92
C LEU A 948 -32.00 6.41 -4.64
N VAL A 949 -32.74 7.47 -4.31
CA VAL A 949 -32.49 8.81 -4.90
C VAL A 949 -31.04 9.26 -4.71
N ASN A 950 -30.49 9.11 -3.50
CA ASN A 950 -29.10 9.50 -3.23
C ASN A 950 -28.09 8.67 -4.03
N LEU A 951 -28.32 7.36 -4.16
CA LEU A 951 -27.44 6.48 -4.94
C LEU A 951 -27.54 6.75 -6.46
N LEU A 952 -28.74 7.04 -6.96
CA LEU A 952 -29.01 7.26 -8.39
C LEU A 952 -28.64 8.66 -8.88
N SER A 953 -28.55 9.64 -7.98
CA SER A 953 -28.10 11.00 -8.32
C SER A 953 -26.61 11.08 -8.69
N GLY A 954 -25.87 9.98 -8.54
CA GLY A 954 -24.44 9.87 -8.83
C GLY A 954 -24.12 9.55 -10.30
N THR A 955 -23.26 8.55 -10.52
CA THR A 955 -22.68 8.26 -11.85
C THR A 955 -23.66 7.56 -12.80
N GLU A 956 -23.51 7.78 -14.11
CA GLU A 956 -24.31 7.13 -15.16
C GLU A 956 -24.22 5.59 -15.11
N ARG A 957 -23.11 5.06 -14.60
CA ARG A 957 -22.91 3.63 -14.37
C ARG A 957 -23.91 3.07 -13.35
N LEU A 958 -24.18 3.79 -12.26
CA LEU A 958 -25.16 3.39 -11.24
C LEU A 958 -26.58 3.42 -11.78
N LEU A 959 -26.92 4.44 -12.57
CA LEU A 959 -28.21 4.52 -13.26
C LEU A 959 -28.42 3.34 -14.22
N ALA A 960 -27.39 2.99 -15.00
CA ALA A 960 -27.45 1.83 -15.89
C ALA A 960 -27.63 0.50 -15.14
N PHE A 961 -26.99 0.35 -13.97
CA PHE A 961 -27.14 -0.81 -13.11
C PHE A 961 -28.56 -0.87 -12.49
N ALA A 962 -29.06 0.25 -11.98
CA ALA A 962 -30.40 0.37 -11.42
C ALA A 962 -31.53 0.05 -12.40
N ARG A 963 -31.37 0.41 -13.68
CA ARG A 963 -32.30 0.01 -14.75
C ARG A 963 -32.37 -1.51 -14.94
N ARG A 964 -31.28 -2.23 -14.68
CA ARG A 964 -31.23 -3.70 -14.83
C ARG A 964 -31.77 -4.43 -13.60
N GLU A 965 -31.57 -3.86 -12.42
CA GLU A 965 -31.97 -4.45 -11.13
C GLU A 965 -33.45 -4.19 -10.76
N GLY A 966 -34.23 -3.60 -11.66
CA GLY A 966 -35.67 -3.43 -11.45
C GLY A 966 -36.08 -2.29 -10.51
N VAL A 967 -35.22 -1.27 -10.34
CA VAL A 967 -35.50 -0.13 -9.45
C VAL A 967 -36.76 0.65 -9.88
N ARG A 968 -37.03 0.69 -11.19
CA ARG A 968 -38.21 1.37 -11.75
C ARG A 968 -39.50 0.73 -11.23
N GLU A 969 -39.60 -0.58 -11.33
CA GLU A 969 -40.75 -1.38 -10.96
C GLU A 969 -41.03 -1.26 -9.45
N VAL A 970 -39.97 -1.25 -8.63
CA VAL A 970 -40.07 -1.05 -7.18
C VAL A 970 -40.57 0.36 -6.85
N ALA A 971 -40.07 1.39 -7.55
CA ALA A 971 -40.51 2.77 -7.36
C ALA A 971 -41.98 2.96 -7.77
N GLU A 972 -42.40 2.37 -8.90
CA GLU A 972 -43.80 2.37 -9.37
C GLU A 972 -44.72 1.65 -8.37
N ALA A 973 -44.30 0.50 -7.85
CA ALA A 973 -45.03 -0.24 -6.83
C ALA A 973 -45.18 0.55 -5.52
N ALA A 974 -44.10 1.16 -5.03
CA ALA A 974 -44.13 2.01 -3.84
C ALA A 974 -45.05 3.24 -4.05
N CYS A 975 -45.01 3.84 -5.24
CA CYS A 975 -45.87 4.95 -5.64
C CYS A 975 -47.36 4.54 -5.63
N ALA A 976 -47.68 3.34 -6.11
CA ALA A 976 -49.04 2.81 -6.15
C ALA A 976 -49.57 2.41 -4.76
N CYS A 977 -48.71 1.84 -3.90
CA CYS A 977 -49.09 1.41 -2.56
C CYS A 977 -49.29 2.58 -1.57
N TYR A 978 -48.62 3.73 -1.77
CA TYR A 978 -48.66 4.87 -0.85
C TYR A 978 -49.06 6.20 -1.51
N PRO A 979 -50.26 6.31 -2.11
CA PRO A 979 -50.67 7.51 -2.85
C PRO A 979 -50.82 8.76 -1.98
N GLY A 980 -51.02 8.60 -0.66
CA GLY A 980 -51.19 9.72 0.29
C GLY A 980 -49.92 10.18 1.00
N HIS A 981 -48.79 9.50 0.82
CA HIS A 981 -47.55 9.85 1.53
C HIS A 981 -46.64 10.71 0.66
N GLU A 982 -46.68 12.03 0.86
CA GLU A 982 -45.97 13.04 0.04
C GLU A 982 -44.48 12.70 -0.14
N GLY A 983 -43.79 12.33 0.94
CA GLY A 983 -42.37 12.03 0.89
C GLY A 983 -42.02 10.76 0.10
N ILE A 984 -42.92 9.78 0.00
CA ILE A 984 -42.67 8.57 -0.81
C ILE A 984 -42.90 8.95 -2.26
N GLN A 985 -44.02 9.62 -2.56
CA GLN A 985 -44.36 10.11 -3.90
C GLN A 985 -43.24 10.98 -4.49
N GLU A 986 -42.73 11.95 -3.72
CA GLU A 986 -41.67 12.84 -4.17
C GLU A 986 -40.40 12.05 -4.55
N LYS A 987 -39.98 11.11 -3.70
CA LYS A 987 -38.74 10.34 -3.94
C LYS A 987 -38.92 9.32 -5.05
N THR A 988 -40.03 8.60 -5.12
CA THR A 988 -40.28 7.64 -6.20
C THR A 988 -40.41 8.33 -7.56
N LEU A 989 -41.07 9.50 -7.63
CA LEU A 989 -41.12 10.30 -8.87
C LEU A 989 -39.74 10.79 -9.30
N GLU A 990 -38.88 11.21 -8.36
CA GLU A 990 -37.50 11.60 -8.70
C GLU A 990 -36.67 10.40 -9.17
N ILE A 991 -36.84 9.21 -8.58
CA ILE A 991 -36.23 7.97 -9.09
C ILE A 991 -36.63 7.73 -10.55
N LEU A 992 -37.93 7.83 -10.86
CA LEU A 992 -38.44 7.64 -12.23
C LEU A 992 -37.85 8.69 -13.19
N ARG A 993 -37.76 9.95 -12.76
CA ARG A 993 -37.14 11.03 -13.54
C ARG A 993 -35.66 10.80 -13.83
N LEU A 994 -34.91 10.30 -12.84
CA LEU A 994 -33.49 9.96 -12.97
C LEU A 994 -33.26 8.77 -13.91
N LEU A 995 -34.18 7.80 -13.92
CA LEU A 995 -34.04 6.60 -14.75
C LEU A 995 -34.45 6.81 -16.21
N GLY A 996 -35.23 7.84 -16.55
CA GLY A 996 -35.69 8.13 -17.91
C GLY A 996 -37.00 7.41 -18.21
#